data_AF-A0A0A8USM1-F1
#
_entry.id   AF-A0A0A8USM1-F1
#
_cell.length_a   1.000
_cell.length_b   1.000
_cell.length_c   1.000
_cell.angle_alpha   90.00
_cell.angle_beta   90.00
_cell.angle_gamma   90.00
#
_symmetry.space_group_name_H-M   'P 1'
#
loop_
_entity.id
_entity.type
_entity.pdbx_description
1 polymer ?
#
loop_
_entity_poly.entity_id
_entity_poly.type
_entity_poly.pdbx_seq_one_letter_code
_entity_poly.pdbx_strand_id
1 'polypeptide(L)'
;MSLLSDLETYIVHKGSSAEDAQKISFFRDIVELMRQQKLTISALTEKLAALTSLQRKSLFWLGRKKSSSPNSQAARFISDLYRILGVPLDDISLAELVAEGLSPENQKILSEYPYHYWQKNRISQVAKAKLEHELKELLKVDGVPYQGLSLVQSLTRYYGEEYPKLEEHLTKLLDNTPDYLPMMLHELYEYYFTQTDQALAFAQKIVEIVDDNPQLYQAVSNSHPQLAAALLRVYPERFFELPRQLQRQVKGFLGVDTQDAIDNLINADPLLNTLDEEGRAPLLTLLFSSAERKAAAVEGAQKHELFVHLKSTLSNQLIQDKDNLIALHQGDIANTKIKKYLSDGPNEYKSRFFRGLIADINQHGLTVTLLNKHMQGVNKNTLFANWNGKYNSRAAELMLELYKLANMARNIEEIAFIKTNLLSPREDELHLYDYEGQVEFEQRKEEYFNTQIMPNLQTKIEHVLLHPEQVNNSIINRKIGTLVHNYEAMAQFSNVALAKLQKRAEAVYQDYLIKKAFQLARAAEDGKLIFDPQGHIIISVQLTEDNYKEIYRLITGVGEGEEQDLSTLLGTSLTAKTLCNLDIAHDPELKGKFKSRVDVDNDMGELLDTYFMSSQRTSVIALQEEMMMHISLALRALEKAAKPDLLTAIQRDELMLDINTMVLQKFAAILKGVSHGNVINYVDLNKRMDEARAELAALSREKLVAAIQSSLHDVQQFADLSDQLARNLDKHAFTGSTATGLDYLRTDSDNKSAIHISATEKTAHDKRLGANELALRVIARCHYDPNNPNLEGSVVTAYENRTIEGRVPSIAIKEGSHQAAVNDVADKLAYAHGVLSRRDKAYNGPVIYNLLTSLHTKAYDRSFFEGSNRQRASAARILKGSHLYNSRQVENGETTALIYVQNIPVNQHTNELSYTAFDGATREAAVMTDMALLATLNIHAAAFSPELRQSIASTFESAHARYLRFLPQARDGDHYFKDSMEGKLTMEDLVAKKAKWQNSGPMIPAADLHSLTVQALFKMMTNNEHQRKQFGMLAQALSVYIETASLAGCKSANERAQAVAGRVGLLRSIDSEPLDSLSVEKKAVIDALTNYVSGREPLAIVQEKLDKAYNKHNLQGAIAAISMEDQGASSKVQATGNLDNPGVVNEYNTNYAETGYLDRLSQKHSAVMQAHTEKPKLADTYKQLFAEKVALQVQPVAH
;
A
#
# COMPACT_ATOMS: atom_id res chain seq x y z
N MET A 1 34.15 -12.75 28.96
CA MET A 1 35.45 -13.37 29.27
C MET A 1 35.65 -13.73 30.75
N SER A 2 34.90 -13.20 31.73
CA SER A 2 35.10 -13.62 33.14
C SER A 2 34.66 -15.06 33.43
N LEU A 3 33.47 -15.49 32.96
CA LEU A 3 32.91 -16.79 33.38
C LEU A 3 33.75 -18.02 32.97
N LEU A 4 34.34 -18.03 31.76
CA LEU A 4 35.20 -19.14 31.33
C LEU A 4 36.43 -19.28 32.24
N SER A 5 37.08 -18.15 32.55
CA SER A 5 38.24 -18.12 33.45
C SER A 5 37.84 -18.46 34.89
N ASP A 6 36.65 -18.02 35.33
CA ASP A 6 36.11 -18.34 36.65
C ASP A 6 35.85 -19.86 36.79
N LEU A 7 35.34 -20.50 35.73
CA LEU A 7 35.12 -21.95 35.67
C LEU A 7 36.44 -22.73 35.64
N GLU A 8 37.41 -22.30 34.85
CA GLU A 8 38.75 -22.92 34.82
C GLU A 8 39.44 -22.82 36.18
N THR A 9 39.38 -21.65 36.80
CA THR A 9 39.88 -21.41 38.16
C THR A 9 39.14 -22.29 39.16
N TYR A 10 37.82 -22.39 39.05
CA TYR A 10 37.00 -23.23 39.92
C TYR A 10 37.39 -24.70 39.84
N ILE A 11 37.68 -25.22 38.64
CA ILE A 11 38.13 -26.59 38.39
C ILE A 11 39.51 -26.83 39.03
N VAL A 12 40.46 -25.91 38.86
CA VAL A 12 41.83 -26.03 39.40
C VAL A 12 41.84 -26.07 40.94
N HIS A 13 40.93 -25.35 41.59
CA HIS A 13 40.84 -25.27 43.06
C HIS A 13 40.05 -26.43 43.69
N LYS A 14 39.67 -27.48 42.94
CA LYS A 14 38.97 -28.65 43.46
C LYS A 14 39.93 -29.73 43.94
N GLY A 15 39.60 -30.34 45.09
CA GLY A 15 40.38 -31.42 45.69
C GLY A 15 40.08 -32.79 45.07
N SER A 16 40.50 -33.85 45.75
CA SER A 16 40.34 -35.24 45.31
C SER A 16 39.10 -35.96 45.90
N SER A 17 38.18 -35.21 46.53
CA SER A 17 36.92 -35.79 47.04
C SER A 17 36.05 -36.29 45.89
N ALA A 18 35.14 -37.24 46.16
CA ALA A 18 34.22 -37.74 45.14
C ALA A 18 33.31 -36.64 44.57
N GLU A 19 32.90 -35.68 45.41
CA GLU A 19 32.12 -34.52 45.03
C GLU A 19 32.91 -33.54 44.16
N ASP A 20 34.18 -33.31 44.49
CA ASP A 20 35.08 -32.47 43.71
C ASP A 20 35.44 -33.12 42.37
N ALA A 21 35.65 -34.44 42.32
CA ALA A 21 35.85 -35.18 41.07
C ALA A 21 34.65 -35.03 40.12
N GLN A 22 33.42 -35.10 40.64
CA GLN A 22 32.21 -34.86 39.84
C GLN A 22 32.12 -33.41 39.34
N LYS A 23 32.44 -32.42 40.17
CA LYS A 23 32.48 -31.00 39.77
C LYS A 23 33.52 -30.75 38.69
N ILE A 24 34.72 -31.31 38.85
CA ILE A 24 35.80 -31.22 37.85
C ILE A 24 35.32 -31.82 36.53
N SER A 25 34.79 -33.04 36.55
CA SER A 25 34.31 -33.73 35.34
C SER A 25 33.24 -32.91 34.62
N PHE A 26 32.18 -32.53 35.32
CA PHE A 26 31.07 -31.79 34.73
C PHE A 26 31.51 -30.44 34.15
N PHE A 27 32.24 -29.61 34.93
CA PHE A 27 32.63 -28.29 34.43
C PHE A 27 33.76 -28.34 33.40
N ARG A 28 34.56 -29.41 33.35
CA ARG A 28 35.53 -29.60 32.26
C ARG A 28 34.82 -29.82 30.93
N ASP A 29 33.76 -30.63 30.91
CA ASP A 29 32.91 -30.80 29.73
C ASP A 29 32.29 -29.46 29.29
N ILE A 30 31.77 -28.67 30.26
CA ILE A 30 31.20 -27.34 29.95
C ILE A 30 32.27 -26.39 29.40
N VAL A 31 33.46 -26.34 30.01
CA VAL A 31 34.59 -25.52 29.53
C VAL A 31 34.99 -25.94 28.11
N GLU A 32 34.99 -27.23 27.81
CA GLU A 32 35.27 -27.73 26.46
C GLU A 32 34.20 -27.29 25.45
N LEU A 33 32.91 -27.43 25.79
CA LEU A 33 31.81 -26.91 24.97
C LEU A 33 31.92 -25.38 24.77
N MET A 34 32.29 -24.61 25.81
CA MET A 34 32.50 -23.17 25.69
C MET A 34 33.67 -22.83 24.77
N ARG A 35 34.80 -23.54 24.88
CA ARG A 35 35.98 -23.34 24.03
C ARG A 35 35.69 -23.68 22.56
N GLN A 36 34.89 -24.72 22.33
CA GLN A 36 34.43 -25.12 21.00
C GLN A 36 33.26 -24.29 20.48
N GLN A 37 32.70 -23.39 21.32
CA GLN A 37 31.48 -22.63 21.05
C GLN A 37 30.27 -23.49 20.72
N LYS A 38 30.19 -24.66 21.36
CA LYS A 38 29.08 -25.61 21.30
C LYS A 38 28.19 -25.58 22.54
N LEU A 39 28.49 -24.70 23.50
CA LEU A 39 27.63 -24.57 24.66
C LEU A 39 26.33 -23.87 24.26
N THR A 40 25.24 -24.63 24.25
CA THR A 40 23.87 -24.18 24.06
C THR A 40 23.04 -24.44 25.31
N ILE A 41 21.81 -23.93 25.34
CA ILE A 41 20.82 -24.22 26.38
C ILE A 41 20.46 -25.70 26.33
N SER A 42 20.27 -26.24 25.14
CA SER A 42 19.97 -27.67 24.95
C SER A 42 21.11 -28.54 25.49
N ALA A 43 22.36 -28.29 25.09
CA ALA A 43 23.53 -29.03 25.55
C ALA A 43 23.72 -28.96 27.07
N LEU A 44 23.58 -27.77 27.67
CA LEU A 44 23.67 -27.61 29.13
C LEU A 44 22.55 -28.36 29.85
N THR A 45 21.32 -28.27 29.33
CA THR A 45 20.13 -28.90 29.91
C THR A 45 20.21 -30.42 29.81
N GLU A 46 20.67 -30.97 28.68
CA GLU A 46 20.92 -32.40 28.52
C GLU A 46 22.01 -32.92 29.46
N LYS A 47 23.13 -32.18 29.58
CA LYS A 47 24.21 -32.51 30.53
C LYS A 47 23.70 -32.58 31.96
N LEU A 48 22.80 -31.67 32.35
CA LEU A 48 22.20 -31.63 33.68
C LEU A 48 21.15 -32.74 33.88
N ALA A 49 20.33 -33.01 32.87
CA ALA A 49 19.32 -34.07 32.88
C ALA A 49 19.93 -35.48 32.93
N ALA A 50 21.09 -35.68 32.31
CA ALA A 50 21.83 -36.93 32.31
C ALA A 50 22.46 -37.30 33.68
N LEU A 51 22.48 -36.37 34.64
CA LEU A 51 23.04 -36.63 35.97
C LEU A 51 22.12 -37.55 36.77
N THR A 52 22.68 -38.68 37.23
CA THR A 52 22.02 -39.50 38.26
C THR A 52 21.81 -38.71 39.55
N SER A 53 20.86 -39.12 40.39
CA SER A 53 20.61 -38.48 41.69
C SER A 53 21.87 -38.36 42.55
N LEU A 54 22.79 -39.34 42.48
CA LEU A 54 24.06 -39.32 43.20
C LEU A 54 25.02 -38.27 42.61
N GLN A 55 25.21 -38.27 41.29
CA GLN A 55 26.07 -37.30 40.61
C GLN A 55 25.57 -35.87 40.80
N ARG A 56 24.25 -35.66 40.75
CA ARG A 56 23.62 -34.36 41.03
C ARG A 56 23.88 -33.88 42.45
N LYS A 57 23.69 -34.77 43.45
CA LYS A 57 23.99 -34.46 44.85
C LYS A 57 25.46 -34.08 45.04
N SER A 58 26.36 -34.80 44.37
CA SER A 58 27.81 -34.52 44.37
C SER A 58 28.16 -33.20 43.69
N LEU A 59 27.56 -32.91 42.53
CA LEU A 59 27.78 -31.66 41.78
C LEU A 59 27.43 -30.43 42.64
N PHE A 60 26.27 -30.46 43.29
CA PHE A 60 25.76 -29.35 44.10
C PHE A 60 26.10 -29.43 45.59
N TRP A 61 27.03 -30.32 45.97
CA TRP A 61 27.41 -30.52 47.36
C TRP A 61 28.05 -29.28 47.98
N LEU A 62 27.54 -28.90 49.16
CA LEU A 62 28.07 -27.81 49.97
C LEU A 62 28.53 -28.34 51.34
N GLY A 63 29.85 -28.43 51.53
CA GLY A 63 30.46 -29.09 52.69
C GLY A 63 29.94 -28.63 54.06
N ARG A 64 29.68 -27.33 54.23
CA ARG A 64 29.11 -26.78 55.48
C ARG A 64 27.69 -27.27 55.80
N LYS A 65 26.88 -27.60 54.78
CA LYS A 65 25.51 -28.12 54.96
C LYS A 65 25.45 -29.64 54.91
N LYS A 66 26.54 -30.31 54.50
CA LYS A 66 26.58 -31.75 54.24
C LYS A 66 25.41 -32.22 53.37
N SER A 67 25.01 -31.41 52.40
CA SER A 67 23.90 -31.68 51.47
C SER A 67 24.09 -30.93 50.14
N SER A 68 23.28 -31.27 49.13
CA SER A 68 23.11 -30.42 47.96
C SER A 68 22.53 -29.08 48.39
N SER A 69 22.94 -27.99 47.74
CA SER A 69 22.43 -26.65 48.05
C SER A 69 22.42 -25.73 46.84
N PRO A 70 21.35 -24.95 46.62
CA PRO A 70 21.33 -23.89 45.59
C PRO A 70 22.34 -22.78 45.89
N ASN A 71 22.84 -22.70 47.13
CA ASN A 71 23.93 -21.80 47.51
C ASN A 71 25.32 -22.36 47.27
N SER A 72 25.45 -23.56 46.67
CA SER A 72 26.75 -24.07 46.25
C SER A 72 27.32 -23.22 45.11
N GLN A 73 28.65 -23.13 45.03
CA GLN A 73 29.30 -22.38 43.96
C GLN A 73 29.00 -23.01 42.58
N ALA A 74 28.86 -24.33 42.51
CA ALA A 74 28.40 -25.03 41.30
C ALA A 74 27.00 -24.56 40.85
N ALA A 75 26.03 -24.48 41.78
CA ALA A 75 24.67 -24.00 41.46
C ALA A 75 24.67 -22.56 40.94
N ARG A 76 25.50 -21.69 41.52
CA ARG A 76 25.69 -20.31 41.03
C ARG A 76 26.25 -20.28 39.62
N PHE A 77 27.27 -21.09 39.33
CA PHE A 77 27.81 -21.20 37.97
C PHE A 77 26.80 -21.73 36.96
N ILE A 78 25.94 -22.69 37.33
CA ILE A 78 24.84 -23.13 36.47
C ILE A 78 23.86 -21.98 36.19
N SER A 79 23.46 -21.23 37.21
CA SER A 79 22.61 -20.03 37.03
C SER A 79 23.27 -18.99 36.13
N ASP A 80 24.57 -18.73 36.31
CA ASP A 80 25.33 -17.78 35.49
C ASP A 80 25.47 -18.26 34.04
N LEU A 81 25.66 -19.56 33.82
CA LEU A 81 25.69 -20.16 32.48
C LEU A 81 24.36 -19.99 31.76
N TYR A 82 23.23 -20.35 32.39
CA TYR A 82 21.90 -20.11 31.83
C TYR A 82 21.67 -18.62 31.55
N ARG A 83 22.10 -17.73 32.46
CA ARG A 83 21.98 -16.27 32.28
C ARG A 83 22.76 -15.75 31.09
N ILE A 84 23.99 -16.24 30.87
CA ILE A 84 24.79 -15.88 29.68
C ILE A 84 24.14 -16.41 28.39
N LEU A 85 23.55 -17.60 28.45
CA LEU A 85 22.77 -18.16 27.36
C LEU A 85 21.41 -17.45 27.17
N GLY A 86 21.04 -16.55 28.08
CA GLY A 86 19.86 -15.69 27.96
C GLY A 86 18.61 -16.21 28.67
N VAL A 87 18.72 -17.25 29.49
CA VAL A 87 17.63 -17.80 30.31
C VAL A 87 17.74 -17.26 31.74
N PRO A 88 16.77 -16.48 32.24
CA PRO A 88 16.72 -16.10 33.63
C PRO A 88 16.20 -17.27 34.47
N LEU A 89 17.09 -17.95 35.18
CA LEU A 89 16.72 -18.97 36.16
C LEU A 89 16.52 -18.31 37.53
N ASP A 90 15.29 -18.31 38.04
CA ASP A 90 14.99 -17.78 39.37
C ASP A 90 15.47 -18.71 40.49
N ASP A 91 15.51 -18.19 41.72
CA ASP A 91 16.03 -18.91 42.88
C ASP A 91 15.23 -20.19 43.18
N ILE A 92 13.94 -20.21 42.83
CA ILE A 92 13.05 -21.35 43.06
C ILE A 92 13.40 -22.46 42.07
N SER A 93 13.46 -22.14 40.77
CA SER A 93 13.82 -23.06 39.70
C SER A 93 15.23 -23.63 39.91
N LEU A 94 16.17 -22.82 40.39
CA LEU A 94 17.51 -23.29 40.75
C LEU A 94 17.47 -24.24 41.96
N ALA A 95 16.68 -23.93 42.98
CA ALA A 95 16.53 -24.80 44.15
C ALA A 95 15.91 -26.16 43.78
N GLU A 96 14.89 -26.16 42.93
CA GLU A 96 14.26 -27.36 42.38
C GLU A 96 15.25 -28.19 41.54
N LEU A 97 15.97 -27.55 40.61
CA LEU A 97 17.03 -28.20 39.81
C LEU A 97 18.08 -28.89 40.69
N VAL A 98 18.47 -28.25 41.79
CA VAL A 98 19.49 -28.79 42.71
C VAL A 98 18.96 -29.94 43.55
N ALA A 99 17.71 -29.86 44.00
CA ALA A 99 17.09 -30.87 44.85
C ALA A 99 16.65 -32.10 44.03
N GLU A 100 15.85 -31.86 43.00
CA GLU A 100 15.07 -32.87 42.29
C GLU A 100 15.62 -33.18 40.89
N GLY A 101 16.45 -32.28 40.34
CA GLY A 101 16.92 -32.36 38.96
C GLY A 101 15.97 -31.66 38.00
N LEU A 102 16.20 -31.85 36.70
CA LEU A 102 15.29 -31.37 35.68
C LEU A 102 14.20 -32.41 35.44
N SER A 103 12.95 -32.03 35.63
CA SER A 103 11.82 -32.81 35.13
C SER A 103 11.82 -32.81 33.60
N PRO A 104 11.20 -33.81 32.93
CA PRO A 104 11.05 -33.80 31.47
C PRO A 104 10.38 -32.52 30.95
N GLU A 105 9.41 -31.98 31.70
CA GLU A 105 8.74 -30.73 31.39
C GLU A 105 9.68 -29.52 31.48
N ASN A 106 10.47 -29.41 32.55
CA ASN A 106 11.43 -28.32 32.70
C ASN A 106 12.57 -28.41 31.67
N GLN A 107 12.99 -29.63 31.30
CA GLN A 107 13.93 -29.84 30.21
C GLN A 107 13.38 -29.29 28.90
N LYS A 108 12.13 -29.64 28.56
CA LYS A 108 11.46 -29.14 27.36
C LYS A 108 11.31 -27.62 27.36
N ILE A 109 10.84 -27.03 28.47
CA ILE A 109 10.69 -25.56 28.60
C ILE A 109 12.03 -24.85 28.40
N LEU A 110 13.12 -25.39 28.95
CA LEU A 110 14.45 -24.79 28.81
C LEU A 110 14.97 -24.93 27.37
N SER A 111 14.87 -26.12 26.74
CA SER A 111 15.30 -26.32 25.36
C SER A 111 14.49 -25.49 24.35
N GLU A 112 13.19 -25.28 24.60
CA GLU A 112 12.32 -24.47 23.73
C GLU A 112 12.42 -22.95 24.03
N TYR A 113 13.12 -22.55 25.10
CA TYR A 113 13.21 -21.15 25.52
C TYR A 113 13.72 -20.22 24.41
N PRO A 114 14.79 -20.54 23.65
CA PRO A 114 15.31 -19.66 22.60
C PRO A 114 14.30 -19.43 21.48
N TYR A 115 13.56 -20.48 21.11
CA TYR A 115 12.51 -20.39 20.11
C TYR A 115 11.36 -19.52 20.60
N HIS A 116 10.85 -19.72 21.81
CA HIS A 116 9.80 -18.88 22.39
C HIS A 116 10.24 -17.42 22.61
N TYR A 117 11.51 -17.22 22.96
CA TYR A 117 12.09 -15.89 23.08
C TYR A 117 12.13 -15.18 21.72
N TRP A 118 12.53 -15.90 20.66
CA TRP A 118 12.46 -15.41 19.29
C TRP A 118 11.03 -15.18 18.81
N GLN A 119 10.07 -16.09 19.06
CA GLN A 119 8.67 -15.91 18.65
C GLN A 119 8.04 -14.63 19.22
N LYS A 120 8.43 -14.23 20.45
CA LYS A 120 8.01 -12.97 21.07
C LYS A 120 8.72 -11.74 20.51
N ASN A 121 9.86 -11.93 19.86
CA ASN A 121 10.78 -10.90 19.39
C ASN A 121 11.29 -11.19 17.96
N ARG A 122 10.41 -11.58 17.03
CA ARG A 122 10.79 -12.15 15.71
C ARG A 122 11.75 -11.29 14.89
N ILE A 123 11.65 -9.97 15.04
CA ILE A 123 12.49 -8.98 14.34
C ILE A 123 13.78 -8.59 15.09
N SER A 124 14.05 -9.17 16.26
CA SER A 124 15.25 -8.89 17.05
C SER A 124 16.43 -9.73 16.56
N GLN A 125 17.49 -9.07 16.09
CA GLN A 125 18.73 -9.73 15.69
C GLN A 125 19.38 -10.50 16.84
N VAL A 126 19.25 -10.02 18.08
CA VAL A 126 19.77 -10.72 19.27
C VAL A 126 18.97 -12.00 19.55
N ALA A 127 17.64 -11.94 19.45
CA ALA A 127 16.81 -13.13 19.63
C ALA A 127 17.06 -14.17 18.53
N LYS A 128 17.18 -13.70 17.27
CA LYS A 128 17.56 -14.53 16.13
C LYS A 128 18.93 -15.19 16.34
N ALA A 129 19.98 -14.43 16.65
CA ALA A 129 21.32 -14.97 16.84
C ALA A 129 21.38 -16.03 17.96
N LYS A 130 20.62 -15.85 19.04
CA LYS A 130 20.50 -16.86 20.10
C LYS A 130 19.81 -18.13 19.62
N LEU A 131 18.72 -18.00 18.85
CA LEU A 131 18.05 -19.16 18.27
C LEU A 131 18.95 -19.87 17.26
N GLU A 132 19.61 -19.13 16.36
CA GLU A 132 20.54 -19.70 15.38
C GLU A 132 21.69 -20.46 16.05
N HIS A 133 22.19 -19.99 17.19
CA HIS A 133 23.22 -20.69 17.96
C HIS A 133 22.77 -22.09 18.39
N GLU A 134 21.53 -22.23 18.90
CA GLU A 134 20.95 -23.55 19.19
C GLU A 134 20.76 -24.39 17.93
N LEU A 135 20.21 -23.78 16.87
CA LEU A 135 19.88 -24.48 15.63
C LEU A 135 21.11 -25.02 14.91
N LYS A 136 22.25 -24.34 15.00
CA LYS A 136 23.51 -24.84 14.43
C LYS A 136 23.95 -26.16 15.06
N GLU A 137 23.81 -26.30 16.37
CA GLU A 137 24.11 -27.57 17.04
C GLU A 137 23.11 -28.65 16.61
N LEU A 138 21.80 -28.32 16.62
CA LEU A 138 20.74 -29.24 16.18
C LEU A 138 20.97 -29.79 14.76
N LEU A 139 21.45 -28.93 13.85
CA LEU A 139 21.72 -29.25 12.45
C LEU A 139 23.17 -29.69 12.20
N LYS A 140 24.01 -29.78 13.24
CA LYS A 140 25.43 -30.18 13.15
C LYS A 140 26.25 -29.31 12.18
N VAL A 141 25.93 -28.02 12.12
CA VAL A 141 26.66 -26.97 11.38
C VAL A 141 27.27 -25.95 12.35
N ASP A 142 27.91 -26.48 13.39
CA ASP A 142 28.48 -25.75 14.53
C ASP A 142 30.01 -25.93 14.65
N GLY A 143 30.63 -25.15 15.54
CA GLY A 143 32.08 -25.16 15.79
C GLY A 143 32.88 -24.16 14.95
N VAL A 144 34.22 -24.29 15.01
CA VAL A 144 35.18 -23.28 14.49
C VAL A 144 34.97 -22.90 13.01
N PRO A 145 34.67 -23.83 12.06
CA PRO A 145 34.45 -23.44 10.66
C PRO A 145 33.22 -22.54 10.44
N TYR A 146 32.27 -22.52 11.37
CA TYR A 146 31.01 -21.79 11.25
C TYR A 146 30.90 -20.62 12.24
N GLN A 147 32.02 -20.30 12.89
CA GLN A 147 32.10 -19.25 13.89
C GLN A 147 31.80 -17.88 13.26
N GLY A 148 30.91 -17.12 13.91
CA GLY A 148 30.53 -15.77 13.47
C GLY A 148 29.64 -15.72 12.23
N LEU A 149 29.38 -16.85 11.58
CA LEU A 149 28.44 -16.94 10.46
C LEU A 149 26.99 -16.91 10.96
N SER A 150 26.02 -16.53 10.13
CA SER A 150 24.60 -16.83 10.40
C SER A 150 24.32 -18.32 10.21
N LEU A 151 23.12 -18.79 10.59
CA LEU A 151 22.71 -20.16 10.30
C LEU A 151 22.74 -20.44 8.79
N VAL A 152 22.19 -19.52 7.99
CA VAL A 152 22.17 -19.62 6.51
C VAL A 152 23.57 -19.70 5.93
N GLN A 153 24.48 -18.82 6.34
CA GLN A 153 25.88 -18.87 5.89
C GLN A 153 26.57 -20.18 6.30
N SER A 154 26.21 -20.74 7.45
CA SER A 154 26.74 -22.03 7.91
C SER A 154 26.22 -23.18 7.05
N LEU A 155 24.93 -23.18 6.72
CA LEU A 155 24.30 -24.16 5.84
C LEU A 155 24.86 -24.10 4.42
N THR A 156 24.96 -22.91 3.82
CA THR A 156 25.53 -22.77 2.48
C THR A 156 26.99 -23.24 2.44
N ARG A 157 27.78 -22.92 3.46
CA ARG A 157 29.16 -23.41 3.58
C ARG A 157 29.21 -24.94 3.74
N TYR A 158 28.25 -25.54 4.44
CA TYR A 158 28.18 -26.98 4.64
C TYR A 158 27.76 -27.73 3.36
N TYR A 159 26.82 -27.18 2.60
CA TYR A 159 26.26 -27.86 1.42
C TYR A 159 27.12 -27.74 0.15
N GLY A 160 27.84 -26.65 -0.05
CA GLY A 160 28.45 -26.38 -1.36
C GLY A 160 27.36 -26.25 -2.44
N GLU A 161 27.50 -26.95 -3.56
CA GLU A 161 26.56 -26.89 -4.70
C GLU A 161 25.48 -28.00 -4.73
N GLU A 162 25.57 -29.03 -3.88
CA GLU A 162 24.77 -30.28 -4.02
C GLU A 162 23.71 -30.51 -2.92
N TYR A 163 23.50 -29.58 -1.98
CA TYR A 163 22.46 -29.63 -0.92
C TYR A 163 22.32 -30.97 -0.13
N PRO A 164 23.40 -31.68 0.25
CA PRO A 164 23.28 -32.97 0.93
C PRO A 164 22.61 -32.82 2.31
N LYS A 165 21.54 -33.58 2.58
CA LYS A 165 20.74 -33.57 3.84
C LYS A 165 19.85 -32.33 4.05
N LEU A 166 19.57 -31.55 3.00
CA LEU A 166 18.65 -30.41 3.11
C LEU A 166 17.28 -30.83 3.67
N GLU A 167 16.67 -31.89 3.14
CA GLU A 167 15.39 -32.44 3.63
C GLU A 167 15.41 -32.78 5.12
N GLU A 168 16.46 -33.49 5.59
CA GLU A 168 16.63 -33.83 7.00
C GLU A 168 16.67 -32.57 7.87
N HIS A 169 17.38 -31.53 7.41
CA HIS A 169 17.50 -30.27 8.14
C HIS A 169 16.20 -29.47 8.14
N LEU A 170 15.48 -29.41 7.01
CA LEU A 170 14.18 -28.74 6.94
C LEU A 170 13.13 -29.43 7.81
N THR A 171 13.11 -30.75 7.85
CA THR A 171 12.21 -31.54 8.70
C THR A 171 12.50 -31.28 10.19
N LYS A 172 13.77 -31.31 10.60
CA LYS A 172 14.17 -30.96 11.97
C LYS A 172 13.74 -29.54 12.35
N LEU A 173 13.88 -28.58 11.44
CA LEU A 173 13.46 -27.20 11.69
C LEU A 173 11.93 -27.07 11.75
N LEU A 174 11.19 -27.83 10.95
CA LEU A 174 9.72 -27.87 11.03
C LEU A 174 9.27 -28.41 12.39
N ASP A 175 9.91 -29.48 12.88
CA ASP A 175 9.54 -30.12 14.15
C ASP A 175 9.86 -29.26 15.37
N ASN A 176 11.00 -28.54 15.34
CA ASN A 176 11.50 -27.81 16.51
C ASN A 176 11.20 -26.31 16.48
N THR A 177 11.14 -25.71 15.28
CA THR A 177 11.04 -24.26 15.07
C THR A 177 10.20 -23.89 13.84
N PRO A 178 8.94 -24.35 13.72
CA PRO A 178 8.15 -24.24 12.50
C PRO A 178 7.96 -22.80 12.01
N ASP A 179 7.81 -21.83 12.93
CA ASP A 179 7.66 -20.42 12.56
C ASP A 179 8.95 -19.78 12.02
N TYR A 180 10.12 -20.34 12.34
CA TYR A 180 11.43 -19.85 11.90
C TYR A 180 11.81 -20.35 10.50
N LEU A 181 11.26 -21.49 10.11
CA LEU A 181 11.58 -22.15 8.85
C LEU A 181 11.33 -21.26 7.61
N PRO A 182 10.19 -20.55 7.47
CA PRO A 182 9.99 -19.63 6.35
C PRO A 182 11.05 -18.53 6.26
N MET A 183 11.50 -18.01 7.39
CA MET A 183 12.56 -16.99 7.45
C MET A 183 13.87 -17.53 6.92
N MET A 184 14.25 -18.71 7.42
CA MET A 184 15.51 -19.36 7.07
C MET A 184 15.54 -19.71 5.58
N LEU A 185 14.42 -20.19 5.03
CA LEU A 185 14.26 -20.45 3.60
C LEU A 185 14.32 -19.18 2.75
N HIS A 186 13.69 -18.09 3.20
CA HIS A 186 13.77 -16.79 2.55
C HIS A 186 15.23 -16.32 2.46
N GLU A 187 15.98 -16.38 3.57
CA GLU A 187 17.38 -15.97 3.60
C GLU A 187 18.32 -16.89 2.81
N LEU A 188 18.07 -18.20 2.79
CA LEU A 188 18.77 -19.13 1.89
C LEU A 188 18.52 -18.77 0.43
N TYR A 189 17.26 -18.53 0.06
CA TYR A 189 16.92 -18.16 -1.32
C TYR A 189 17.60 -16.85 -1.73
N GLU A 190 17.52 -15.80 -0.90
CA GLU A 190 18.18 -14.51 -1.13
C GLU A 190 19.70 -14.65 -1.28
N TYR A 191 20.34 -15.55 -0.51
CA TYR A 191 21.75 -15.83 -0.65
C TYR A 191 22.08 -16.37 -2.06
N TYR A 192 21.31 -17.34 -2.56
CA TYR A 192 21.50 -17.90 -3.90
C TYR A 192 21.00 -16.98 -5.02
N PHE A 193 20.08 -16.06 -4.74
CA PHE A 193 19.50 -15.14 -5.73
C PHE A 193 20.55 -14.26 -6.43
N THR A 194 21.66 -13.97 -5.75
CA THR A 194 22.81 -13.28 -6.34
C THR A 194 23.48 -14.05 -7.50
N GLN A 195 23.13 -15.33 -7.70
CA GLN A 195 23.59 -16.24 -8.74
C GLN A 195 22.38 -16.94 -9.39
N THR A 196 21.79 -16.33 -10.43
CA THR A 196 20.48 -16.70 -11.01
C THR A 196 20.29 -18.21 -11.24
N ASP A 197 21.31 -18.91 -11.76
CA ASP A 197 21.24 -20.35 -12.03
C ASP A 197 21.14 -21.19 -10.74
N GLN A 198 21.84 -20.78 -9.68
CA GLN A 198 21.79 -21.46 -8.38
C GLN A 198 20.45 -21.26 -7.68
N ALA A 199 19.84 -20.08 -7.80
CA ALA A 199 18.53 -19.80 -7.24
C ALA A 199 17.44 -20.68 -7.86
N LEU A 200 17.51 -20.91 -9.18
CA LEU A 200 16.60 -21.79 -9.89
C LEU A 200 16.79 -23.25 -9.47
N ALA A 201 18.04 -23.73 -9.41
CA ALA A 201 18.38 -25.07 -8.95
C ALA A 201 17.92 -25.33 -7.51
N PHE A 202 18.12 -24.34 -6.62
CA PHE A 202 17.64 -24.41 -5.24
C PHE A 202 16.11 -24.50 -5.17
N ALA A 203 15.39 -23.66 -5.93
CA ALA A 203 13.93 -23.69 -5.97
C ALA A 203 13.41 -25.06 -6.44
N GLN A 204 14.01 -25.64 -7.48
CA GLN A 204 13.66 -26.96 -7.97
C GLN A 204 13.91 -28.04 -6.90
N LYS A 205 15.06 -27.98 -6.20
CA LYS A 205 15.35 -28.94 -5.13
C LYS A 205 14.36 -28.84 -3.97
N ILE A 206 13.91 -27.64 -3.64
CA ILE A 206 12.89 -27.41 -2.62
C ILE A 206 11.54 -28.01 -3.03
N VAL A 207 11.16 -27.93 -4.31
CA VAL A 207 9.94 -28.57 -4.82
C VAL A 207 10.01 -30.09 -4.64
N GLU A 208 11.12 -30.73 -5.05
CA GLU A 208 11.33 -32.18 -4.84
C GLU A 208 11.17 -32.59 -3.37
N ILE A 209 11.74 -31.80 -2.45
CA ILE A 209 11.65 -32.07 -1.01
C ILE A 209 10.21 -31.93 -0.49
N VAL A 210 9.44 -30.98 -1.02
CA VAL A 210 8.02 -30.82 -0.63
C VAL A 210 7.16 -31.95 -1.18
N ASP A 211 7.49 -32.49 -2.35
CA ASP A 211 6.81 -33.67 -2.91
C ASP A 211 7.01 -34.89 -1.99
N ASP A 212 8.24 -35.10 -1.51
CA ASP A 212 8.58 -36.18 -0.57
C ASP A 212 8.05 -35.91 0.85
N ASN A 213 7.92 -34.65 1.25
CA ASN A 213 7.40 -34.22 2.56
C ASN A 213 6.38 -33.07 2.47
N PRO A 214 5.09 -33.39 2.21
CA PRO A 214 4.04 -32.39 2.00
C PRO A 214 3.79 -31.43 3.17
N GLN A 215 4.23 -31.77 4.38
CA GLN A 215 4.08 -30.91 5.57
C GLN A 215 4.90 -29.62 5.46
N LEU A 216 5.96 -29.62 4.63
CA LEU A 216 6.80 -28.45 4.38
C LEU A 216 6.14 -27.41 3.48
N TYR A 217 5.09 -27.77 2.74
CA TYR A 217 4.49 -26.89 1.74
C TYR A 217 4.17 -25.50 2.29
N GLN A 218 3.49 -25.43 3.44
CA GLN A 218 3.05 -24.16 4.00
C GLN A 218 4.22 -23.28 4.45
N ALA A 219 5.30 -23.87 4.95
CA ALA A 219 6.47 -23.11 5.37
C ALA A 219 7.23 -22.56 4.15
N VAL A 220 7.37 -23.38 3.11
CA VAL A 220 8.03 -23.00 1.85
C VAL A 220 7.21 -21.96 1.09
N SER A 221 5.91 -22.17 0.92
CA SER A 221 5.04 -21.28 0.15
C SER A 221 4.90 -19.89 0.78
N ASN A 222 5.08 -19.78 2.11
CA ASN A 222 5.07 -18.49 2.80
C ASN A 222 6.44 -17.80 2.87
N SER A 223 7.53 -18.48 2.49
CA SER A 223 8.90 -17.96 2.62
C SER A 223 9.23 -16.89 1.59
N HIS A 224 9.03 -17.17 0.30
CA HIS A 224 9.47 -16.32 -0.80
C HIS A 224 8.52 -16.42 -2.00
N PRO A 225 8.15 -15.32 -2.70
CA PRO A 225 7.23 -15.37 -3.84
C PRO A 225 7.67 -16.33 -4.95
N GLN A 226 8.96 -16.38 -5.28
CA GLN A 226 9.51 -17.27 -6.31
C GLN A 226 9.49 -18.75 -5.88
N LEU A 227 9.71 -19.05 -4.59
CA LEU A 227 9.56 -20.42 -4.08
C LEU A 227 8.10 -20.86 -4.09
N ALA A 228 7.17 -19.97 -3.71
CA ALA A 228 5.74 -20.21 -3.83
C ALA A 228 5.32 -20.44 -5.29
N ALA A 229 5.85 -19.64 -6.22
CA ALA A 229 5.59 -19.80 -7.66
C ALA A 229 6.12 -21.14 -8.18
N ALA A 230 7.30 -21.59 -7.73
CA ALA A 230 7.85 -22.89 -8.09
C ALA A 230 6.95 -24.04 -7.61
N LEU A 231 6.46 -23.98 -6.37
CA LEU A 231 5.51 -24.96 -5.84
C LEU A 231 4.19 -24.98 -6.61
N LEU A 232 3.65 -23.81 -6.95
CA LEU A 232 2.36 -23.71 -7.64
C LEU A 232 2.39 -24.22 -9.08
N ARG A 233 3.57 -24.31 -9.70
CA ARG A 233 3.72 -25.00 -11.00
C ARG A 233 3.40 -26.49 -10.90
N VAL A 234 3.60 -27.08 -9.72
CA VAL A 234 3.28 -28.48 -9.42
C VAL A 234 1.90 -28.62 -8.77
N TYR A 235 1.52 -27.67 -7.90
CA TYR A 235 0.30 -27.68 -7.09
C TYR A 235 -0.60 -26.44 -7.33
N PRO A 236 -1.12 -26.22 -8.55
CA PRO A 236 -1.90 -25.02 -8.87
C PRO A 236 -3.16 -24.87 -8.01
N GLU A 237 -3.75 -25.97 -7.52
CA GLU A 237 -4.94 -26.01 -6.66
C GLU A 237 -4.75 -25.31 -5.32
N ARG A 238 -3.50 -25.15 -4.89
CA ARG A 238 -3.15 -24.54 -3.61
C ARG A 238 -2.90 -23.02 -3.70
N PHE A 239 -3.10 -22.40 -4.88
CA PHE A 239 -2.90 -20.96 -5.07
C PHE A 239 -3.68 -20.10 -4.06
N PHE A 240 -4.92 -20.46 -3.78
CA PHE A 240 -5.80 -19.72 -2.87
C PHE A 240 -5.53 -19.99 -1.39
N GLU A 241 -4.61 -20.91 -1.06
CA GLU A 241 -4.10 -21.09 0.31
C GLU A 241 -3.03 -20.05 0.68
N LEU A 242 -2.42 -19.40 -0.32
CA LEU A 242 -1.44 -18.34 -0.09
C LEU A 242 -2.10 -17.10 0.55
N PRO A 243 -1.40 -16.37 1.42
CA PRO A 243 -1.83 -15.04 1.85
C PRO A 243 -2.09 -14.12 0.64
N ARG A 244 -3.13 -13.28 0.68
CA ARG A 244 -3.51 -12.37 -0.43
C ARG A 244 -2.35 -11.48 -0.89
N GLN A 245 -1.49 -11.05 0.03
CA GLN A 245 -0.31 -10.24 -0.28
C GLN A 245 0.68 -11.01 -1.17
N LEU A 246 0.83 -12.32 -0.94
CA LEU A 246 1.68 -13.20 -1.74
C LEU A 246 1.02 -13.58 -3.07
N GLN A 247 -0.28 -13.89 -3.11
CA GLN A 247 -1.00 -14.24 -4.35
C GLN A 247 -0.74 -13.22 -5.48
N ARG A 248 -0.71 -11.92 -5.15
CA ARG A 248 -0.47 -10.84 -6.12
C ARG A 248 0.93 -10.86 -6.71
N GLN A 249 1.96 -11.00 -5.88
CA GLN A 249 3.36 -11.02 -6.36
C GLN A 249 3.69 -12.33 -7.07
N VAL A 250 3.22 -13.46 -6.52
CA VAL A 250 3.43 -14.79 -7.07
C VAL A 250 2.90 -14.89 -8.50
N LYS A 251 1.76 -14.26 -8.79
CA LYS A 251 1.18 -14.22 -10.15
C LYS A 251 2.17 -13.72 -11.21
N GLY A 252 3.06 -12.79 -10.88
CA GLY A 252 4.09 -12.28 -11.81
C GLY A 252 5.15 -13.32 -12.18
N PHE A 253 5.28 -14.41 -11.41
CA PHE A 253 6.25 -15.48 -11.62
C PHE A 253 5.64 -16.78 -12.19
N LEU A 254 4.31 -16.82 -12.35
CA LEU A 254 3.60 -17.98 -12.90
C LEU A 254 3.65 -17.99 -14.43
N GLY A 255 3.99 -19.14 -15.01
CA GLY A 255 3.88 -19.37 -16.45
C GLY A 255 2.41 -19.47 -16.90
N VAL A 256 2.19 -19.37 -18.21
CA VAL A 256 0.84 -19.43 -18.82
C VAL A 256 0.11 -20.71 -18.42
N ASP A 257 0.75 -21.87 -18.54
CA ASP A 257 0.16 -23.17 -18.22
C ASP A 257 -0.35 -23.26 -16.76
N THR A 258 0.40 -22.69 -15.81
CA THR A 258 -0.01 -22.66 -14.40
C THR A 258 -1.17 -21.70 -14.17
N GLN A 259 -1.19 -20.56 -14.87
CA GLN A 259 -2.33 -19.64 -14.81
C GLN A 259 -3.59 -20.30 -15.38
N ASP A 260 -3.47 -21.00 -16.51
CA ASP A 260 -4.58 -21.74 -17.12
C ASP A 260 -5.09 -22.85 -16.19
N ALA A 261 -4.20 -23.57 -15.49
CA ALA A 261 -4.60 -24.55 -14.49
C ALA A 261 -5.39 -23.92 -13.33
N ILE A 262 -4.95 -22.76 -12.82
CA ILE A 262 -5.67 -22.00 -11.78
C ILE A 262 -7.02 -21.52 -12.31
N ASP A 263 -7.09 -21.00 -13.53
CA ASP A 263 -8.35 -20.56 -14.14
C ASP A 263 -9.32 -21.73 -14.33
N ASN A 264 -8.84 -22.91 -14.74
CA ASN A 264 -9.64 -24.12 -14.84
C ASN A 264 -10.18 -24.58 -13.49
N LEU A 265 -9.41 -24.46 -12.40
CA LEU A 265 -9.87 -24.76 -11.05
C LEU A 265 -11.01 -23.83 -10.62
N ILE A 266 -10.89 -22.53 -10.91
CA ILE A 266 -11.96 -21.57 -10.64
C ILE A 266 -13.21 -21.90 -11.45
N ASN A 267 -13.04 -22.24 -12.73
CA ASN A 267 -14.15 -22.60 -13.62
C ASN A 267 -14.82 -23.93 -13.23
N ALA A 268 -14.10 -24.82 -12.54
CA ALA A 268 -14.62 -26.09 -12.06
C ALA A 268 -15.26 -26.01 -10.66
N ASP A 269 -15.10 -24.89 -9.94
CA ASP A 269 -15.62 -24.75 -8.57
C ASP A 269 -17.17 -24.79 -8.55
N PRO A 270 -17.80 -25.54 -7.62
CA PRO A 270 -19.26 -25.66 -7.53
C PRO A 270 -20.04 -24.35 -7.41
N LEU A 271 -19.41 -23.28 -6.91
CA LEU A 271 -20.02 -21.96 -6.82
C LEU A 271 -20.10 -21.26 -8.18
N LEU A 272 -19.17 -21.55 -9.09
CA LEU A 272 -19.01 -20.84 -10.37
C LEU A 272 -19.39 -21.69 -11.58
N ASN A 273 -19.25 -23.01 -11.49
CA ASN A 273 -19.46 -23.93 -12.60
C ASN A 273 -20.94 -24.15 -12.97
N THR A 274 -21.87 -23.86 -12.05
CA THR A 274 -23.31 -24.04 -12.27
C THR A 274 -23.97 -22.84 -12.93
N LEU A 275 -23.22 -21.76 -13.17
CA LEU A 275 -23.71 -20.51 -13.73
C LEU A 275 -23.12 -20.28 -15.12
N ASP A 276 -23.95 -19.79 -16.03
CA ASP A 276 -23.47 -19.21 -17.28
C ASP A 276 -22.76 -17.86 -17.04
N GLU A 277 -22.19 -17.26 -18.09
CA GLU A 277 -21.51 -15.96 -17.96
C GLU A 277 -22.42 -14.86 -17.42
N GLU A 278 -23.72 -14.90 -17.75
CA GLU A 278 -24.73 -13.95 -17.29
C GLU A 278 -25.00 -14.09 -15.78
N GLY A 279 -25.02 -15.30 -15.22
CA GLY A 279 -25.14 -15.55 -13.79
C GLY A 279 -23.85 -15.32 -13.00
N ARG A 280 -22.69 -15.54 -13.63
CA ARG A 280 -21.38 -15.45 -12.99
C ARG A 280 -21.03 -14.02 -12.57
N ALA A 281 -21.19 -13.04 -13.45
CA ALA A 281 -20.81 -11.65 -13.13
C ALA A 281 -21.60 -11.04 -11.95
N PRO A 282 -22.93 -11.21 -11.85
CA PRO A 282 -23.70 -10.80 -10.67
C PRO A 282 -23.30 -11.54 -9.40
N LEU A 283 -22.98 -12.83 -9.46
CA LEU A 283 -22.51 -13.58 -8.30
C LEU A 283 -21.14 -13.10 -7.81
N LEU A 284 -20.19 -12.86 -8.73
CA LEU A 284 -18.89 -12.26 -8.39
C LEU A 284 -19.10 -10.90 -7.71
N THR A 285 -20.07 -10.10 -8.19
CA THR A 285 -20.43 -8.83 -7.56
C THR A 285 -20.98 -9.01 -6.14
N LEU A 286 -21.79 -10.04 -5.90
CA LEU A 286 -22.26 -10.40 -4.55
C LEU A 286 -21.11 -10.83 -3.63
N LEU A 287 -20.09 -11.52 -4.14
CA LEU A 287 -18.91 -11.86 -3.35
C LEU A 287 -18.13 -10.60 -2.94
N PHE A 288 -18.11 -9.55 -3.77
CA PHE A 288 -17.38 -8.32 -3.47
C PHE A 288 -18.09 -7.31 -2.59
N SER A 289 -19.41 -7.21 -2.71
CA SER A 289 -20.14 -6.15 -2.03
C SER A 289 -21.12 -6.71 -1.01
N SER A 290 -20.90 -6.34 0.25
CA SER A 290 -21.86 -6.65 1.31
C SER A 290 -23.17 -5.91 1.12
N ALA A 291 -23.15 -4.72 0.50
CA ALA A 291 -24.36 -3.98 0.17
C ALA A 291 -25.22 -4.74 -0.85
N GLU A 292 -24.58 -5.30 -1.88
CA GLU A 292 -25.26 -6.14 -2.88
C GLU A 292 -25.81 -7.42 -2.23
N ARG A 293 -25.08 -8.03 -1.28
CA ARG A 293 -25.60 -9.17 -0.49
C ARG A 293 -26.82 -8.80 0.33
N LYS A 294 -26.82 -7.64 0.99
CA LYS A 294 -27.99 -7.13 1.74
C LYS A 294 -29.19 -6.89 0.83
N ALA A 295 -28.97 -6.31 -0.34
CA ALA A 295 -30.03 -6.10 -1.33
C ALA A 295 -30.57 -7.44 -1.87
N ALA A 296 -29.70 -8.42 -2.12
CA ALA A 296 -30.06 -9.73 -2.60
C ALA A 296 -30.70 -10.63 -1.52
N ALA A 297 -30.43 -10.40 -0.23
CA ALA A 297 -31.04 -11.16 0.86
C ALA A 297 -32.56 -10.92 0.98
N VAL A 298 -33.07 -9.81 0.45
CA VAL A 298 -34.51 -9.53 0.43
C VAL A 298 -35.22 -10.47 -0.56
N GLU A 299 -36.25 -11.17 -0.09
CA GLU A 299 -37.06 -12.06 -0.91
C GLU A 299 -37.70 -11.29 -2.08
N GLY A 300 -37.60 -11.85 -3.29
CA GLY A 300 -38.09 -11.22 -4.53
C GLY A 300 -37.14 -10.20 -5.17
N ALA A 301 -35.96 -9.93 -4.58
CA ALA A 301 -34.93 -9.13 -5.23
C ALA A 301 -34.37 -9.84 -6.48
N GLN A 302 -33.95 -9.08 -7.49
CA GLN A 302 -33.44 -9.62 -8.76
C GLN A 302 -32.30 -10.64 -8.59
N LYS A 303 -31.47 -10.47 -7.54
CA LYS A 303 -30.31 -11.33 -7.25
C LYS A 303 -30.56 -12.33 -6.12
N HIS A 304 -31.81 -12.50 -5.66
CA HIS A 304 -32.13 -13.33 -4.49
C HIS A 304 -31.71 -14.79 -4.67
N GLU A 305 -32.02 -15.39 -5.82
CA GLU A 305 -31.63 -16.77 -6.13
C GLU A 305 -30.11 -16.98 -6.09
N LEU A 306 -29.32 -16.00 -6.53
CA LEU A 306 -27.86 -16.06 -6.46
C LEU A 306 -27.34 -15.98 -5.02
N PHE A 307 -28.00 -15.18 -4.16
CA PHE A 307 -27.67 -15.14 -2.73
C PHE A 307 -28.01 -16.45 -2.02
N VAL A 308 -29.16 -17.04 -2.34
CA VAL A 308 -29.57 -18.37 -1.84
C VAL A 308 -28.59 -19.45 -2.31
N HIS A 309 -28.19 -19.41 -3.59
CA HIS A 309 -27.19 -20.30 -4.16
C HIS A 309 -25.85 -20.17 -3.42
N LEU A 310 -25.33 -18.96 -3.24
CA LEU A 310 -24.10 -18.70 -2.46
C LEU A 310 -24.19 -19.28 -1.04
N LYS A 311 -25.29 -19.02 -0.33
CA LYS A 311 -25.53 -19.54 1.03
C LYS A 311 -25.54 -21.08 1.06
N SER A 312 -26.21 -21.70 0.10
CA SER A 312 -26.31 -23.15 -0.03
C SER A 312 -24.94 -23.79 -0.31
N THR A 313 -24.17 -23.23 -1.25
CA THR A 313 -22.83 -23.71 -1.59
C THR A 313 -21.87 -23.61 -0.42
N LEU A 314 -21.86 -22.47 0.30
CA LEU A 314 -21.07 -22.31 1.53
C LEU A 314 -21.46 -23.34 2.60
N SER A 315 -22.77 -23.59 2.76
CA SER A 315 -23.26 -24.59 3.71
C SER A 315 -22.78 -26.00 3.34
N ASN A 316 -22.92 -26.40 2.08
CA ASN A 316 -22.51 -27.71 1.59
C ASN A 316 -21.00 -27.93 1.77
N GLN A 317 -20.20 -26.91 1.47
CA GLN A 317 -18.75 -27.00 1.62
C GLN A 317 -18.33 -27.12 3.09
N LEU A 318 -18.99 -26.42 4.01
CA LEU A 318 -18.71 -26.53 5.44
C LEU A 318 -19.14 -27.90 5.99
N ILE A 319 -20.24 -28.48 5.49
CA ILE A 319 -20.75 -29.79 5.92
C ILE A 319 -19.79 -30.94 5.57
N GLN A 320 -18.95 -30.80 4.53
CA GLN A 320 -17.95 -31.81 4.17
C GLN A 320 -16.93 -32.08 5.29
N ASP A 321 -16.71 -31.12 6.19
CA ASP A 321 -15.83 -31.22 7.36
C ASP A 321 -16.63 -31.14 8.68
N LYS A 322 -17.63 -32.02 8.80
CA LYS A 322 -18.59 -32.02 9.91
C LYS A 322 -17.94 -32.10 11.29
N ASP A 323 -16.88 -32.92 11.43
CA ASP A 323 -16.20 -33.16 12.70
C ASP A 323 -15.47 -31.91 13.19
N ASN A 324 -14.86 -31.17 12.28
CA ASN A 324 -14.27 -29.88 12.59
C ASN A 324 -15.35 -28.87 12.99
N LEU A 325 -16.47 -28.78 12.26
CA LEU A 325 -17.57 -27.88 12.66
C LEU A 325 -18.10 -28.16 14.06
N ILE A 326 -18.21 -29.44 14.44
CA ILE A 326 -18.55 -29.86 15.80
C ILE A 326 -17.54 -29.32 16.80
N ALA A 327 -16.24 -29.54 16.55
CA ALA A 327 -15.17 -29.08 17.42
C ALA A 327 -15.16 -27.54 17.57
N LEU A 328 -15.33 -26.79 16.47
CA LEU A 328 -15.37 -25.33 16.49
C LEU A 328 -16.60 -24.81 17.26
N HIS A 329 -17.77 -25.45 17.09
CA HIS A 329 -18.98 -25.09 17.84
C HIS A 329 -18.80 -25.27 19.35
N GLN A 330 -18.27 -26.43 19.75
CA GLN A 330 -17.97 -26.72 21.14
C GLN A 330 -16.87 -25.79 21.68
N GLY A 331 -15.93 -25.39 20.83
CA GLY A 331 -14.88 -24.41 21.12
C GLY A 331 -15.42 -23.03 21.49
N ASP A 332 -16.47 -22.54 20.83
CA ASP A 332 -17.13 -21.28 21.21
C ASP A 332 -17.72 -21.32 22.62
N ILE A 333 -18.37 -22.44 22.96
CA ILE A 333 -18.95 -22.69 24.28
C ILE A 333 -17.83 -22.79 25.34
N ALA A 334 -16.76 -23.54 25.02
CA ALA A 334 -15.59 -23.70 25.87
C ALA A 334 -14.91 -22.36 26.16
N ASN A 335 -14.66 -21.56 25.13
CA ASN A 335 -14.05 -20.23 25.28
C ASN A 335 -14.85 -19.32 26.19
N THR A 336 -16.18 -19.34 26.10
CA THR A 336 -17.06 -18.56 26.98
C THR A 336 -16.88 -18.98 28.44
N LYS A 337 -16.85 -20.29 28.71
CA LYS A 337 -16.62 -20.85 30.04
C LYS A 337 -15.22 -20.51 30.58
N ILE A 338 -14.18 -20.65 29.76
CA ILE A 338 -12.80 -20.34 30.16
C ILE A 338 -12.61 -18.84 30.41
N LYS A 339 -13.16 -17.97 29.55
CA LYS A 339 -13.08 -16.50 29.74
C LYS A 339 -13.75 -16.08 31.04
N LYS A 340 -14.92 -16.66 31.37
CA LYS A 340 -15.59 -16.45 32.66
C LYS A 340 -14.70 -16.91 33.83
N TYR A 341 -14.07 -18.08 33.72
CA TYR A 341 -13.13 -18.54 34.73
C TYR A 341 -11.93 -17.60 34.91
N LEU A 342 -11.37 -17.09 33.81
CA LEU A 342 -10.24 -16.14 33.83
C LEU A 342 -10.63 -14.78 34.41
N SER A 343 -11.86 -14.30 34.20
CA SER A 343 -12.34 -13.06 34.80
C SER A 343 -12.46 -13.15 36.32
N ASP A 344 -12.62 -14.35 36.88
CA ASP A 344 -12.69 -14.59 38.32
C ASP A 344 -11.30 -14.60 39.01
N GLY A 345 -10.26 -14.13 38.31
CA GLY A 345 -8.92 -13.91 38.86
C GLY A 345 -8.21 -15.17 39.39
N PRO A 346 -8.04 -16.24 38.60
CA PRO A 346 -7.25 -17.39 39.04
C PRO A 346 -5.76 -17.03 39.14
N ASN A 347 -4.98 -17.84 39.85
CA ASN A 347 -3.54 -17.61 39.97
C ASN A 347 -2.83 -17.67 38.60
N GLU A 348 -1.58 -17.22 38.54
CA GLU A 348 -0.84 -17.08 37.28
C GLU A 348 -0.66 -18.43 36.55
N TYR A 349 -0.38 -19.51 37.27
CA TYR A 349 -0.22 -20.85 36.68
C TYR A 349 -1.49 -21.30 35.95
N LYS A 350 -2.64 -21.21 36.63
CA LYS A 350 -3.95 -21.56 36.05
C LYS A 350 -4.31 -20.61 34.90
N SER A 351 -4.04 -19.32 35.05
CA SER A 351 -4.25 -18.32 34.00
C SER A 351 -3.46 -18.64 32.74
N ARG A 352 -2.19 -19.03 32.88
CA ARG A 352 -1.30 -19.38 31.77
C ARG A 352 -1.81 -20.62 31.04
N PHE A 353 -2.14 -21.68 31.79
CA PHE A 353 -2.72 -22.91 31.24
C PHE A 353 -3.97 -22.62 30.40
N PHE A 354 -4.96 -21.94 30.97
CA PHE A 354 -6.23 -21.68 30.29
C PHE A 354 -6.13 -20.67 29.14
N ARG A 355 -5.19 -19.73 29.17
CA ARG A 355 -4.90 -18.87 28.01
C ARG A 355 -4.27 -19.65 26.87
N GLY A 356 -3.35 -20.57 27.17
CA GLY A 356 -2.77 -21.49 26.19
C GLY A 356 -3.85 -22.39 25.57
N LEU A 357 -4.72 -22.96 26.40
CA LEU A 357 -5.84 -23.78 25.93
C LEU A 357 -6.83 -22.99 25.04
N ILE A 358 -7.16 -21.74 25.39
CA ILE A 358 -7.97 -20.86 24.53
C ILE A 358 -7.29 -20.66 23.17
N ALA A 359 -5.97 -20.47 23.13
CA ALA A 359 -5.24 -20.26 21.88
C ALA A 359 -5.38 -21.47 20.95
N ASP A 360 -5.18 -22.68 21.46
CA ASP A 360 -5.28 -23.89 20.66
C ASP A 360 -6.74 -24.24 20.31
N ILE A 361 -7.71 -24.02 21.21
CA ILE A 361 -9.15 -24.19 20.91
C ILE A 361 -9.56 -23.25 19.77
N ASN A 362 -9.04 -22.02 19.75
CA ASN A 362 -9.31 -21.07 18.69
C ASN A 362 -8.76 -21.50 17.33
N GLN A 363 -7.78 -22.40 17.30
CA GLN A 363 -7.12 -22.89 16.08
C GLN A 363 -7.72 -24.21 15.60
N HIS A 364 -8.02 -25.13 16.52
CA HIS A 364 -8.40 -26.51 16.21
C HIS A 364 -9.82 -26.90 16.63
N GLY A 365 -10.54 -25.99 17.29
CA GLY A 365 -11.78 -26.34 17.99
C GLY A 365 -11.51 -27.12 19.27
N LEU A 366 -12.58 -27.47 19.98
CA LEU A 366 -12.50 -28.31 21.18
C LEU A 366 -12.54 -29.79 20.77
N THR A 367 -11.47 -30.53 21.06
CA THR A 367 -11.44 -31.98 20.88
C THR A 367 -10.86 -32.67 22.12
N VAL A 368 -11.14 -33.96 22.28
CA VAL A 368 -10.58 -34.77 23.36
C VAL A 368 -9.06 -34.86 23.24
N THR A 369 -8.55 -35.05 22.02
CA THR A 369 -7.11 -35.08 21.72
C THR A 369 -6.43 -33.78 22.12
N LEU A 370 -7.05 -32.62 21.85
CA LEU A 370 -6.52 -31.33 22.27
C LEU A 370 -6.46 -31.21 23.80
N LEU A 371 -7.53 -31.60 24.49
CA LEU A 371 -7.55 -31.58 25.95
C LEU A 371 -6.51 -32.53 26.55
N ASN A 372 -6.35 -33.74 25.99
CA ASN A 372 -5.33 -34.70 26.41
C ASN A 372 -3.92 -34.12 26.17
N LYS A 373 -3.66 -33.52 25.01
CA LYS A 373 -2.38 -32.83 24.71
C LYS A 373 -2.06 -31.76 25.76
N HIS A 374 -3.04 -30.96 26.18
CA HIS A 374 -2.85 -29.95 27.22
C HIS A 374 -2.71 -30.58 28.61
N MET A 375 -3.32 -31.72 28.89
CA MET A 375 -3.25 -32.40 30.18
C MET A 375 -1.99 -33.26 30.35
N GLN A 376 -1.37 -33.71 29.26
CA GLN A 376 -0.09 -34.41 29.26
C GLN A 376 1.00 -33.51 29.85
N GLY A 377 1.73 -34.03 30.85
CA GLY A 377 2.82 -33.30 31.51
C GLY A 377 2.40 -32.22 32.52
N VAL A 378 1.10 -31.91 32.63
CA VAL A 378 0.62 -30.88 33.57
C VAL A 378 0.70 -31.37 35.01
N ASN A 379 1.20 -30.48 35.89
CA ASN A 379 1.11 -30.71 37.33
C ASN A 379 -0.36 -30.56 37.80
N LYS A 380 -1.10 -31.68 37.75
CA LYS A 380 -2.52 -31.78 38.18
C LYS A 380 -2.72 -31.35 39.63
N ASN A 381 -1.72 -31.52 40.50
CA ASN A 381 -1.79 -31.09 41.90
C ASN A 381 -1.85 -29.57 42.01
N THR A 382 -1.11 -28.86 41.16
CA THR A 382 -1.07 -27.40 41.11
C THR A 382 -2.26 -26.83 40.34
N LEU A 383 -2.64 -27.43 39.21
CA LEU A 383 -3.79 -27.01 38.41
C LEU A 383 -5.10 -27.13 39.21
N PHE A 384 -5.28 -28.24 39.92
CA PHE A 384 -6.49 -28.53 40.70
C PHE A 384 -6.37 -28.23 42.20
N ALA A 385 -5.33 -27.51 42.64
CA ALA A 385 -5.20 -27.11 44.04
C ALA A 385 -6.40 -26.25 44.50
N ASN A 386 -7.03 -26.66 45.60
CA ASN A 386 -8.01 -25.89 46.39
C ASN A 386 -7.91 -26.31 47.88
N TRP A 387 -8.25 -25.40 48.81
CA TRP A 387 -8.23 -25.65 50.26
C TRP A 387 -9.17 -26.79 50.70
N ASN A 388 -10.28 -27.01 49.98
CA ASN A 388 -11.27 -28.06 50.27
C ASN A 388 -11.07 -29.36 49.46
N GLY A 389 -9.84 -29.62 48.99
CA GLY A 389 -9.49 -30.80 48.20
C GLY A 389 -9.68 -30.64 46.68
N LYS A 390 -8.97 -31.49 45.91
CA LYS A 390 -8.90 -31.39 44.44
C LYS A 390 -10.25 -31.57 43.72
N TYR A 391 -11.17 -32.32 44.33
CA TYR A 391 -12.52 -32.57 43.81
C TYR A 391 -13.43 -31.32 43.80
N ASN A 392 -13.06 -30.27 44.55
CA ASN A 392 -13.81 -29.02 44.66
C ASN A 392 -13.11 -27.84 43.98
N SER A 393 -12.15 -28.10 43.08
CA SER A 393 -11.46 -27.04 42.35
C SER A 393 -12.32 -26.53 41.19
N ARG A 394 -12.53 -25.20 41.12
CA ARG A 394 -13.17 -24.55 39.96
C ARG A 394 -12.48 -24.88 38.63
N ALA A 395 -11.16 -25.13 38.66
CA ALA A 395 -10.41 -25.54 37.46
C ALA A 395 -10.69 -26.99 37.08
N ALA A 396 -10.88 -27.88 38.06
CA ALA A 396 -11.24 -29.28 37.81
C ALA A 396 -12.67 -29.39 37.30
N GLU A 397 -13.59 -28.59 37.86
CA GLU A 397 -14.96 -28.46 37.39
C GLU A 397 -15.00 -27.94 35.95
N LEU A 398 -14.26 -26.86 35.64
CA LEU A 398 -14.13 -26.37 34.28
C LEU A 398 -13.59 -27.44 33.33
N MET A 399 -12.48 -28.12 33.66
CA MET A 399 -11.93 -29.18 32.82
C MET A 399 -12.90 -30.34 32.62
N LEU A 400 -13.64 -30.74 33.66
CA LEU A 400 -14.70 -31.74 33.55
C LEU A 400 -15.79 -31.28 32.57
N GLU A 401 -16.22 -30.01 32.65
CA GLU A 401 -17.16 -29.45 31.67
C GLU A 401 -16.62 -29.47 30.24
N LEU A 402 -15.33 -29.15 30.05
CA LEU A 402 -14.69 -29.18 28.73
C LEU A 402 -14.61 -30.61 28.17
N TYR A 403 -14.24 -31.60 28.99
CA TYR A 403 -14.22 -33.01 28.56
C TYR A 403 -15.63 -33.54 28.30
N LYS A 404 -16.63 -33.13 29.08
CA LYS A 404 -18.05 -33.46 28.83
C LYS A 404 -18.52 -32.91 27.48
N LEU A 405 -18.16 -31.66 27.19
CA LEU A 405 -18.44 -31.03 25.89
C LEU A 405 -17.76 -31.82 24.76
N ALA A 406 -16.45 -32.04 24.85
CA ALA A 406 -15.66 -32.70 23.81
C ALA A 406 -16.10 -34.16 23.53
N ASN A 407 -16.53 -34.90 24.57
CA ASN A 407 -16.99 -36.29 24.44
C ASN A 407 -18.51 -36.43 24.23
N MET A 408 -19.26 -35.33 24.26
CA MET A 408 -20.74 -35.33 24.24
C MET A 408 -21.37 -36.25 25.30
N ALA A 409 -20.76 -36.33 26.48
CA ALA A 409 -21.18 -37.25 27.54
C ALA A 409 -22.56 -36.86 28.11
N ARG A 410 -23.50 -37.82 28.17
CA ARG A 410 -24.90 -37.58 28.55
C ARG A 410 -25.30 -38.26 29.85
N ASN A 411 -24.74 -39.43 30.15
CA ASN A 411 -25.16 -40.21 31.31
C ASN A 411 -24.24 -40.00 32.52
N ILE A 412 -24.74 -40.39 33.69
CA ILE A 412 -24.03 -40.19 34.97
C ILE A 412 -22.76 -41.04 35.03
N GLU A 413 -22.74 -42.21 34.39
CA GLU A 413 -21.64 -43.16 34.40
C GLU A 413 -20.44 -42.63 33.61
N GLU A 414 -20.66 -42.06 32.43
CA GLU A 414 -19.65 -41.39 31.61
C GLU A 414 -19.08 -40.16 32.31
N ILE A 415 -19.93 -39.35 32.93
CA ILE A 415 -19.50 -38.18 33.69
C ILE A 415 -18.68 -38.61 34.90
N ALA A 416 -19.08 -39.69 35.59
CA ALA A 416 -18.35 -40.27 36.70
C ALA A 416 -17.00 -40.84 36.25
N PHE A 417 -16.94 -41.47 35.07
CA PHE A 417 -15.71 -41.95 34.45
C PHE A 417 -14.74 -40.80 34.16
N ILE A 418 -15.16 -39.76 33.42
CA ILE A 418 -14.33 -38.57 33.15
C ILE A 418 -13.84 -37.98 34.46
N LYS A 419 -14.74 -37.78 35.44
CA LYS A 419 -14.41 -37.14 36.72
C LYS A 419 -13.39 -37.94 37.53
N THR A 420 -13.50 -39.26 37.52
CA THR A 420 -12.60 -40.16 38.25
C THR A 420 -11.21 -40.13 37.62
N ASN A 421 -11.14 -40.20 36.29
CA ASN A 421 -9.88 -40.32 35.57
C ASN A 421 -9.17 -38.97 35.36
N LEU A 422 -9.90 -37.85 35.23
CA LEU A 422 -9.32 -36.50 35.19
C LEU A 422 -8.52 -36.16 36.46
N LEU A 423 -8.95 -36.71 37.59
CA LEU A 423 -8.32 -36.51 38.89
C LEU A 423 -7.32 -37.61 39.24
N SER A 424 -7.21 -38.65 38.40
CA SER A 424 -6.23 -39.71 38.55
C SER A 424 -4.82 -39.18 38.24
N PRO A 425 -3.85 -39.43 39.13
CA PRO A 425 -2.46 -39.09 38.87
C PRO A 425 -1.77 -40.04 37.87
N ARG A 426 -2.44 -41.09 37.38
CA ARG A 426 -1.85 -42.13 36.52
C ARG A 426 -2.39 -42.17 35.08
N GLU A 427 -3.48 -41.45 34.78
CA GLU A 427 -4.09 -41.46 33.45
C GLU A 427 -3.99 -40.08 32.81
N ASP A 428 -3.19 -39.98 31.74
CA ASP A 428 -2.97 -38.74 31.00
C ASP A 428 -3.80 -38.65 29.72
N GLU A 429 -4.39 -39.76 29.27
CA GLU A 429 -5.31 -39.81 28.14
C GLU A 429 -6.69 -40.24 28.59
N LEU A 430 -7.67 -39.37 28.39
CA LEU A 430 -9.08 -39.64 28.67
C LEU A 430 -9.80 -39.95 27.37
N HIS A 431 -10.03 -41.24 27.09
CA HIS A 431 -10.90 -41.70 26.02
C HIS A 431 -12.07 -42.46 26.62
N LEU A 432 -13.29 -42.01 26.31
CA LEU A 432 -14.52 -42.58 26.86
C LEU A 432 -14.96 -43.88 26.16
N TYR A 433 -14.46 -44.14 24.96
CA TYR A 433 -14.98 -45.18 24.08
C TYR A 433 -13.86 -46.11 23.63
N ASP A 434 -14.06 -47.41 23.83
CA ASP A 434 -13.29 -48.48 23.18
C ASP A 434 -13.80 -48.71 21.74
N TYR A 435 -13.33 -49.76 21.06
CA TYR A 435 -13.69 -50.04 19.67
C TYR A 435 -15.21 -50.24 19.46
N GLU A 436 -15.93 -50.74 20.47
CA GLU A 436 -17.39 -50.92 20.41
C GLU A 436 -18.14 -49.61 20.72
N GLY A 437 -17.62 -48.77 21.62
CA GLY A 437 -18.17 -47.45 21.93
C GLY A 437 -17.99 -46.40 20.82
N GLN A 438 -17.07 -46.61 19.87
CA GLN A 438 -16.84 -45.67 18.75
C GLN A 438 -18.08 -45.49 17.87
N VAL A 439 -18.85 -46.56 17.62
CA VAL A 439 -20.07 -46.49 16.80
C VAL A 439 -21.12 -45.59 17.46
N GLU A 440 -21.27 -45.71 18.78
CA GLU A 440 -22.21 -44.88 19.54
C GLU A 440 -21.75 -43.42 19.59
N PHE A 441 -20.44 -43.16 19.73
CA PHE A 441 -19.89 -41.82 19.67
C PHE A 441 -20.10 -41.14 18.31
N GLU A 442 -19.89 -41.86 17.21
CA GLU A 442 -20.15 -41.34 15.87
C GLU A 442 -21.65 -41.06 15.64
N GLN A 443 -22.55 -41.90 16.16
CA GLN A 443 -23.99 -41.61 16.14
C GLN A 443 -24.34 -40.34 16.94
N ARG A 444 -23.71 -40.14 18.10
CA ARG A 444 -23.91 -38.93 18.92
C ARG A 444 -23.37 -37.68 18.24
N LYS A 445 -22.22 -37.77 17.55
CA LYS A 445 -21.72 -36.68 16.70
C LYS A 445 -22.71 -36.31 15.62
N GLU A 446 -23.26 -37.31 14.94
CA GLU A 446 -24.25 -37.12 13.89
C GLU A 446 -25.54 -36.47 14.43
N GLU A 447 -26.06 -36.95 15.56
CA GLU A 447 -27.22 -36.35 16.23
C GLU A 447 -26.93 -34.91 16.68
N TYR A 448 -25.77 -34.66 17.29
CA TYR A 448 -25.37 -33.32 17.74
C TYR A 448 -25.25 -32.35 16.56
N PHE A 449 -24.63 -32.79 15.46
CA PHE A 449 -24.52 -32.00 14.24
C PHE A 449 -25.90 -31.63 13.69
N ASN A 450 -26.79 -32.62 13.54
CA ASN A 450 -28.13 -32.42 12.98
C ASN A 450 -29.05 -31.58 13.89
N THR A 451 -28.86 -31.62 15.22
CA THR A 451 -29.75 -30.91 16.16
C THR A 451 -29.22 -29.56 16.63
N GLN A 452 -27.90 -29.38 16.78
CA GLN A 452 -27.31 -28.17 17.35
C GLN A 452 -26.68 -27.25 16.31
N ILE A 453 -26.06 -27.83 15.27
CA ILE A 453 -25.25 -27.08 14.30
C ILE A 453 -26.05 -26.80 13.04
N MET A 454 -26.56 -27.85 12.38
CA MET A 454 -27.23 -27.75 11.09
C MET A 454 -28.39 -26.73 11.08
N PRO A 455 -29.31 -26.69 12.07
CA PRO A 455 -30.46 -25.79 12.02
C PRO A 455 -30.06 -24.30 12.05
N ASN A 456 -28.89 -23.99 12.62
CA ASN A 456 -28.41 -22.62 12.79
C ASN A 456 -27.29 -22.26 11.81
N LEU A 457 -26.73 -23.22 11.07
CA LEU A 457 -25.57 -23.01 10.21
C LEU A 457 -25.89 -22.01 9.09
N GLN A 458 -27.04 -22.17 8.42
CA GLN A 458 -27.45 -21.23 7.37
C GLN A 458 -27.66 -19.82 7.91
N THR A 459 -28.27 -19.67 9.09
CA THR A 459 -28.44 -18.36 9.75
C THR A 459 -27.09 -17.73 10.09
N LYS A 460 -26.10 -18.52 10.54
CA LYS A 460 -24.75 -18.03 10.80
C LYS A 460 -24.03 -17.61 9.51
N ILE A 461 -24.16 -18.39 8.44
CA ILE A 461 -23.60 -18.05 7.12
C ILE A 461 -24.20 -16.74 6.63
N GLU A 462 -25.52 -16.63 6.64
CA GLU A 462 -26.24 -15.42 6.27
C GLU A 462 -25.80 -14.22 7.12
N HIS A 463 -25.72 -14.40 8.43
CA HIS A 463 -25.22 -13.36 9.33
C HIS A 463 -23.80 -12.92 8.98
N VAL A 464 -22.86 -13.84 8.71
CA VAL A 464 -21.48 -13.47 8.32
C VAL A 464 -21.44 -12.78 6.95
N LEU A 465 -22.26 -13.23 6.00
CA LEU A 465 -22.37 -12.59 4.67
C LEU A 465 -22.90 -11.15 4.76
N LEU A 466 -23.85 -10.88 5.67
CA LEU A 466 -24.48 -9.57 5.85
C LEU A 466 -23.72 -8.67 6.84
N HIS A 467 -22.94 -9.25 7.75
CA HIS A 467 -22.20 -8.57 8.82
C HIS A 467 -20.74 -9.04 8.90
N PRO A 468 -19.93 -8.81 7.84
CA PRO A 468 -18.53 -9.24 7.81
C PRO A 468 -17.69 -8.60 8.92
N GLU A 469 -18.08 -7.44 9.46
CA GLU A 469 -17.44 -6.81 10.62
C GLU A 469 -17.51 -7.65 11.91
N GLN A 470 -18.42 -8.63 11.95
CA GLN A 470 -18.67 -9.51 13.09
C GLN A 470 -18.04 -10.90 12.94
N VAL A 471 -17.20 -11.09 11.92
CA VAL A 471 -16.57 -12.39 11.62
C VAL A 471 -15.75 -12.94 12.79
N ASN A 472 -15.19 -12.06 13.61
CA ASN A 472 -14.34 -12.41 14.76
C ASN A 472 -15.12 -12.70 16.05
N ASN A 473 -16.46 -12.66 16.03
CA ASN A 473 -17.29 -12.86 17.23
C ASN A 473 -17.33 -14.32 17.70
N SER A 474 -17.05 -15.29 16.83
CA SER A 474 -17.03 -16.72 17.15
C SER A 474 -16.02 -17.47 16.28
N ILE A 475 -15.60 -18.67 16.70
CA ILE A 475 -14.70 -19.55 15.95
C ILE A 475 -15.37 -20.00 14.65
N ILE A 476 -16.66 -20.36 14.70
CA ILE A 476 -17.42 -20.72 13.50
C ILE A 476 -17.50 -19.55 12.53
N ASN A 477 -17.80 -18.35 13.01
CA ASN A 477 -17.88 -17.17 12.14
C ASN A 477 -16.54 -16.91 11.45
N ARG A 478 -15.40 -17.12 12.15
CA ARG A 478 -14.07 -17.03 11.53
C ARG A 478 -13.88 -18.07 10.43
N LYS A 479 -14.31 -19.33 10.63
CA LYS A 479 -14.23 -20.38 9.60
C LYS A 479 -15.10 -20.06 8.38
N ILE A 480 -16.34 -19.60 8.59
CA ILE A 480 -17.21 -19.11 7.52
C ILE A 480 -16.53 -17.95 6.78
N GLY A 481 -16.00 -16.99 7.55
CA GLY A 481 -15.24 -15.86 7.03
C GLY A 481 -14.06 -16.26 6.16
N THR A 482 -13.27 -17.26 6.57
CA THR A 482 -12.18 -17.82 5.78
C THR A 482 -12.69 -18.40 4.46
N LEU A 483 -13.80 -19.14 4.48
CA LEU A 483 -14.36 -19.71 3.25
C LEU A 483 -14.89 -18.62 2.31
N VAL A 484 -15.64 -17.64 2.83
CA VAL A 484 -16.09 -16.46 2.05
C VAL A 484 -14.89 -15.72 1.48
N HIS A 485 -13.84 -15.53 2.28
CA HIS A 485 -12.61 -14.87 1.86
C HIS A 485 -11.87 -15.60 0.73
N ASN A 486 -11.90 -16.93 0.71
CA ASN A 486 -11.34 -17.73 -0.38
C ASN A 486 -12.14 -17.52 -1.67
N TYR A 487 -13.47 -17.52 -1.59
CA TYR A 487 -14.32 -17.22 -2.74
C TYR A 487 -14.17 -15.78 -3.23
N GLU A 488 -14.03 -14.81 -2.33
CA GLU A 488 -13.64 -13.45 -2.69
C GLU A 488 -12.29 -13.44 -3.41
N ALA A 489 -11.28 -14.18 -2.95
CA ALA A 489 -9.97 -14.24 -3.59
C ALA A 489 -10.04 -14.87 -5.00
N MET A 490 -10.79 -15.96 -5.17
CA MET A 490 -11.08 -16.56 -6.48
C MET A 490 -11.78 -15.57 -7.41
N ALA A 491 -12.80 -14.89 -6.89
CA ALA A 491 -13.51 -13.87 -7.65
C ALA A 491 -12.58 -12.69 -8.03
N GLN A 492 -11.61 -12.33 -7.18
CA GLN A 492 -10.66 -11.25 -7.46
C GLN A 492 -9.72 -11.69 -8.56
N PHE A 493 -9.29 -12.95 -8.48
CA PHE A 493 -8.45 -13.58 -9.48
C PHE A 493 -9.13 -13.57 -10.85
N SER A 494 -10.39 -14.02 -10.93
CA SER A 494 -11.20 -13.96 -12.17
C SER A 494 -11.38 -12.53 -12.68
N ASN A 495 -11.65 -11.58 -11.78
CA ASN A 495 -11.84 -10.17 -12.16
C ASN A 495 -10.53 -9.45 -12.53
N VAL A 496 -9.35 -10.05 -12.30
CA VAL A 496 -8.08 -9.50 -12.82
C VAL A 496 -8.09 -9.45 -14.35
N ALA A 497 -8.71 -10.43 -15.02
CA ALA A 497 -8.83 -10.42 -16.47
C ALA A 497 -9.62 -9.20 -16.94
N LEU A 498 -10.74 -8.86 -16.27
CA LEU A 498 -11.54 -7.67 -16.55
C LEU A 498 -10.76 -6.37 -16.30
N ALA A 499 -10.00 -6.28 -15.21
CA ALA A 499 -9.17 -5.09 -14.94
C ALA A 499 -8.00 -4.96 -15.95
N LYS A 500 -7.41 -6.07 -16.39
CA LYS A 500 -6.43 -6.08 -17.48
C LYS A 500 -7.09 -5.64 -18.80
N LEU A 501 -8.32 -6.06 -19.06
CA LEU A 501 -9.10 -5.62 -20.23
C LEU A 501 -9.33 -4.11 -20.20
N GLN A 502 -9.74 -3.53 -19.07
CA GLN A 502 -9.92 -2.07 -18.93
C GLN A 502 -8.64 -1.30 -19.30
N LYS A 503 -7.48 -1.74 -18.82
CA LYS A 503 -6.22 -1.04 -19.14
C LYS A 503 -5.79 -1.23 -20.58
N ARG A 504 -5.98 -2.43 -21.12
CA ARG A 504 -5.74 -2.69 -22.54
C ARG A 504 -6.66 -1.81 -23.39
N ALA A 505 -7.92 -1.67 -22.99
CA ALA A 505 -8.88 -0.78 -23.61
C ALA A 505 -8.40 0.68 -23.57
N GLU A 506 -7.90 1.15 -22.43
CA GLU A 506 -7.31 2.48 -22.29
C GLU A 506 -6.08 2.66 -23.18
N ALA A 507 -5.19 1.68 -23.27
CA ALA A 507 -4.02 1.73 -24.14
C ALA A 507 -4.41 1.78 -25.63
N VAL A 508 -5.39 0.97 -26.05
CA VAL A 508 -5.93 0.97 -27.42
C VAL A 508 -6.61 2.30 -27.74
N TYR A 509 -7.39 2.84 -26.80
CA TYR A 509 -8.03 4.15 -26.95
C TYR A 509 -6.99 5.27 -27.15
N GLN A 510 -5.95 5.32 -26.30
CA GLN A 510 -4.88 6.31 -26.43
C GLN A 510 -4.07 6.13 -27.72
N ASP A 511 -3.74 4.90 -28.11
CA ASP A 511 -3.06 4.59 -29.36
C ASP A 511 -3.87 5.08 -30.58
N TYR A 512 -5.18 4.84 -30.58
CA TYR A 512 -6.08 5.32 -31.62
C TYR A 512 -6.07 6.85 -31.73
N LEU A 513 -6.21 7.55 -30.59
CA LEU A 513 -6.17 9.01 -30.55
C LEU A 513 -4.84 9.55 -31.08
N ILE A 514 -3.71 8.97 -30.68
CA ILE A 514 -2.36 9.37 -31.13
C ILE A 514 -2.23 9.19 -32.65
N LYS A 515 -2.62 8.03 -33.18
CA LYS A 515 -2.57 7.76 -34.63
C LYS A 515 -3.45 8.73 -35.40
N LYS A 516 -4.68 8.97 -34.92
CA LYS A 516 -5.62 9.89 -35.57
C LYS A 516 -5.09 11.32 -35.56
N ALA A 517 -4.54 11.78 -34.43
CA ALA A 517 -3.92 13.09 -34.31
C ALA A 517 -2.72 13.26 -35.25
N PHE A 518 -1.82 12.28 -35.35
CA PHE A 518 -0.71 12.33 -36.31
C PHE A 518 -1.20 12.31 -37.77
N GLN A 519 -2.23 11.53 -38.09
CA GLN A 519 -2.85 11.55 -39.43
C GLN A 519 -3.41 12.94 -39.77
N LEU A 520 -4.14 13.56 -38.84
CA LEU A 520 -4.67 14.92 -39.02
C LEU A 520 -3.54 15.94 -39.16
N ALA A 521 -2.47 15.83 -38.38
CA ALA A 521 -1.32 16.72 -38.44
C ALA A 521 -0.56 16.62 -39.78
N ARG A 522 -0.37 15.41 -40.31
CA ARG A 522 0.32 15.22 -41.61
C ARG A 522 -0.54 15.72 -42.77
N ALA A 523 -1.85 15.52 -42.70
CA ALA A 523 -2.79 16.00 -43.71
C ALA A 523 -3.01 17.53 -43.70
N ALA A 524 -2.71 18.19 -42.58
CA ALA A 524 -2.86 19.63 -42.46
C ALA A 524 -1.73 20.38 -43.18
N GLU A 525 -2.10 21.53 -43.75
CA GLU A 525 -1.15 22.47 -44.35
C GLU A 525 -0.15 22.97 -43.31
N ASP A 526 1.13 23.10 -43.69
CA ASP A 526 2.23 23.45 -42.77
C ASP A 526 1.99 24.75 -41.97
N GLY A 527 1.32 25.72 -42.57
CA GLY A 527 0.97 26.99 -41.93
C GLY A 527 -0.19 26.92 -40.92
N LYS A 528 -0.88 25.78 -40.83
CA LYS A 528 -2.05 25.55 -39.96
C LYS A 528 -1.75 24.67 -38.75
N LEU A 529 -0.48 24.30 -38.54
CA LEU A 529 -0.06 23.50 -37.39
C LEU A 529 0.32 24.38 -36.20
N ILE A 530 -0.12 23.97 -35.00
CA ILE A 530 0.22 24.63 -33.74
C ILE A 530 1.30 23.81 -33.04
N PHE A 531 2.46 24.41 -32.83
CA PHE A 531 3.59 23.75 -32.17
C PHE A 531 3.93 24.37 -30.82
N ASP A 532 4.25 23.54 -29.83
CA ASP A 532 4.79 24.02 -28.55
C ASP A 532 6.33 24.06 -28.56
N PRO A 533 6.97 25.03 -27.87
CA PRO A 533 8.42 25.10 -27.72
C PRO A 533 9.10 23.81 -27.28
N GLN A 534 8.41 22.90 -26.59
CA GLN A 534 8.95 21.58 -26.22
C GLN A 534 9.21 20.66 -27.43
N GLY A 535 8.83 21.06 -28.64
CA GLY A 535 8.89 20.23 -29.83
C GLY A 535 7.73 19.26 -29.86
N HIS A 536 6.53 19.77 -29.58
CA HIS A 536 5.28 19.02 -29.62
C HIS A 536 4.30 19.67 -30.58
N ILE A 537 3.36 18.90 -31.11
CA ILE A 537 2.21 19.41 -31.86
C ILE A 537 0.96 19.37 -30.99
N ILE A 538 0.18 20.45 -31.02
CA ILE A 538 -1.10 20.55 -30.32
C ILE A 538 -2.22 20.48 -31.35
N ILE A 539 -3.09 19.47 -31.24
CA ILE A 539 -4.19 19.24 -32.16
C ILE A 539 -5.40 18.67 -31.42
N SER A 540 -6.61 19.02 -31.84
CA SER A 540 -7.82 18.42 -31.29
C SER A 540 -8.29 17.27 -32.17
N VAL A 541 -8.62 16.14 -31.53
CA VAL A 541 -9.26 14.99 -32.18
C VAL A 541 -10.73 14.98 -31.82
N GLN A 542 -11.59 15.07 -32.82
CA GLN A 542 -13.03 14.86 -32.67
C GLN A 542 -13.35 13.42 -33.05
N LEU A 543 -13.98 12.69 -32.15
CA LEU A 543 -14.47 11.33 -32.42
C LEU A 543 -15.91 11.40 -32.96
N THR A 544 -16.20 10.53 -33.92
CA THR A 544 -17.54 10.25 -34.44
C THR A 544 -18.02 8.87 -33.96
N GLU A 545 -19.31 8.57 -34.17
CA GLU A 545 -19.85 7.23 -33.88
C GLU A 545 -19.06 6.11 -34.58
N ASP A 546 -18.64 6.31 -35.83
CA ASP A 546 -17.81 5.34 -36.54
C ASP A 546 -16.45 5.14 -35.86
N ASN A 547 -15.89 6.19 -35.25
CA ASN A 547 -14.66 6.06 -34.48
C ASN A 547 -14.89 5.28 -33.19
N TYR A 548 -16.00 5.51 -32.48
CA TYR A 548 -16.33 4.73 -31.27
C TYR A 548 -16.51 3.25 -31.60
N LYS A 549 -17.23 2.93 -32.69
CA LYS A 549 -17.39 1.56 -33.18
C LYS A 549 -16.05 0.92 -33.52
N GLU A 550 -15.17 1.66 -34.19
CA GLU A 550 -13.84 1.19 -34.54
C GLU A 550 -12.99 0.91 -33.30
N ILE A 551 -12.94 1.84 -32.35
CA ILE A 551 -12.21 1.68 -31.08
C ILE A 551 -12.76 0.48 -30.31
N TYR A 552 -14.09 0.38 -30.18
CA TYR A 552 -14.73 -0.74 -29.51
C TYR A 552 -14.33 -2.07 -30.15
N ARG A 553 -14.41 -2.16 -31.49
CA ARG A 553 -13.97 -3.34 -32.25
C ARG A 553 -12.49 -3.65 -32.05
N LEU A 554 -11.61 -2.65 -31.98
CA LEU A 554 -10.18 -2.84 -31.68
C LEU A 554 -9.95 -3.41 -30.28
N ILE A 555 -10.84 -3.12 -29.33
CA ILE A 555 -10.75 -3.60 -27.94
C ILE A 555 -11.33 -5.01 -27.79
N THR A 556 -12.51 -5.26 -28.35
CA THR A 556 -13.27 -6.49 -28.12
C THR A 556 -13.04 -7.56 -29.20
N GLY A 557 -12.56 -7.18 -30.38
CA GLY A 557 -12.44 -8.05 -31.54
C GLY A 557 -13.78 -8.41 -32.23
N VAL A 558 -14.93 -8.06 -31.63
CA VAL A 558 -16.27 -8.40 -32.13
C VAL A 558 -17.28 -7.27 -31.89
N GLY A 559 -18.19 -7.06 -32.84
CA GLY A 559 -19.33 -6.14 -32.74
C GLY A 559 -19.05 -4.68 -33.09
N GLU A 560 -20.11 -3.88 -33.09
CA GLU A 560 -20.10 -2.41 -33.10
C GLU A 560 -20.60 -1.95 -31.72
N GLY A 561 -19.84 -1.08 -31.05
CA GLY A 561 -20.24 -0.47 -29.78
C GLY A 561 -20.36 1.04 -29.90
N GLU A 562 -21.21 1.65 -29.08
CA GLU A 562 -21.45 3.09 -29.05
C GLU A 562 -20.59 3.78 -27.97
N GLU A 563 -20.67 5.12 -27.87
CA GLU A 563 -19.93 5.92 -26.87
C GLU A 563 -20.14 5.40 -25.43
N GLN A 564 -21.36 4.98 -25.10
CA GLN A 564 -21.72 4.50 -23.77
C GLN A 564 -21.06 3.15 -23.44
N ASP A 565 -20.91 2.27 -24.45
CA ASP A 565 -20.24 0.98 -24.29
C ASP A 565 -18.75 1.20 -24.04
N LEU A 566 -18.13 2.10 -24.81
CA LEU A 566 -16.73 2.46 -24.63
C LEU A 566 -16.49 3.15 -23.28
N SER A 567 -17.36 4.06 -22.86
CA SER A 567 -17.30 4.70 -21.53
C SER A 567 -17.40 3.67 -20.40
N THR A 568 -18.22 2.62 -20.60
CA THR A 568 -18.36 1.52 -19.64
C THR A 568 -17.09 0.65 -19.60
N LEU A 569 -16.49 0.34 -20.75
CA LEU A 569 -15.23 -0.40 -20.85
C LEU A 569 -14.06 0.36 -20.22
N LEU A 570 -13.97 1.66 -20.48
CA LEU A 570 -12.91 2.50 -19.92
C LEU A 570 -13.19 2.82 -18.44
N GLY A 571 -14.43 2.77 -17.97
CA GLY A 571 -14.80 3.10 -16.59
C GLY A 571 -14.82 4.61 -16.31
N THR A 572 -14.82 5.44 -17.35
CA THR A 572 -14.90 6.91 -17.29
C THR A 572 -15.80 7.41 -18.41
N SER A 573 -16.48 8.53 -18.20
CA SER A 573 -17.16 9.24 -19.27
C SER A 573 -16.14 9.80 -20.25
N LEU A 574 -16.45 9.70 -21.54
CA LEU A 574 -15.68 10.32 -22.61
C LEU A 574 -16.27 11.67 -23.01
N THR A 575 -15.41 12.55 -23.53
CA THR A 575 -15.84 13.71 -24.29
C THR A 575 -15.64 13.46 -25.77
N ALA A 576 -16.51 14.03 -26.60
CA ALA A 576 -16.43 13.86 -28.05
C ALA A 576 -15.15 14.47 -28.66
N LYS A 577 -14.47 15.37 -27.94
CA LYS A 577 -13.27 16.08 -28.39
C LYS A 577 -12.15 15.95 -27.36
N THR A 578 -11.02 15.41 -27.80
CA THR A 578 -9.80 15.29 -26.99
C THR A 578 -8.73 16.26 -27.50
N LEU A 579 -8.14 17.04 -26.62
CA LEU A 579 -6.98 17.87 -26.93
C LEU A 579 -5.70 17.03 -26.80
N CYS A 580 -5.00 16.83 -27.91
CA CYS A 580 -3.78 16.04 -27.99
C CYS A 580 -2.55 16.95 -28.08
N ASN A 581 -1.60 16.76 -27.17
CA ASN A 581 -0.28 17.39 -27.17
C ASN A 581 0.78 16.30 -27.40
N LEU A 582 1.25 16.15 -28.64
CA LEU A 582 2.06 15.00 -29.05
C LEU A 582 3.51 15.37 -29.30
N ASP A 583 4.44 14.60 -28.72
CA ASP A 583 5.88 14.73 -29.01
C ASP A 583 6.16 14.29 -30.46
N ILE A 584 6.87 15.14 -31.21
CA ILE A 584 7.20 14.93 -32.63
C ILE A 584 8.67 14.55 -32.85
N ALA A 585 9.47 14.34 -31.79
CA ALA A 585 10.90 14.06 -31.93
C ALA A 585 11.25 12.88 -32.83
N HIS A 586 10.38 11.85 -32.85
CA HIS A 586 10.52 10.66 -33.68
C HIS A 586 9.69 10.69 -34.98
N ASP A 587 9.05 11.82 -35.31
CA ASP A 587 8.35 12.01 -36.59
C ASP A 587 9.18 12.96 -37.49
N PRO A 588 9.92 12.45 -38.49
CA PRO A 588 10.80 13.28 -39.31
C PRO A 588 10.07 14.36 -40.11
N GLU A 589 8.83 14.09 -40.55
CA GLU A 589 8.03 15.04 -41.34
C GLU A 589 7.61 16.22 -40.46
N LEU A 590 6.96 15.93 -39.33
CA LEU A 590 6.48 16.96 -38.41
C LEU A 590 7.64 17.71 -37.75
N LYS A 591 8.75 17.03 -37.44
CA LYS A 591 10.00 17.67 -36.99
C LYS A 591 10.51 18.65 -38.05
N GLY A 592 10.46 18.29 -39.34
CA GLY A 592 10.80 19.18 -40.44
C GLY A 592 9.91 20.44 -40.47
N LYS A 593 8.59 20.27 -40.34
CA LYS A 593 7.61 21.37 -40.29
C LYS A 593 7.80 22.28 -39.07
N PHE A 594 8.16 21.71 -37.91
CA PHE A 594 8.51 22.50 -36.73
C PHE A 594 9.76 23.35 -37.00
N LYS A 595 10.81 22.74 -37.55
CA LYS A 595 12.06 23.45 -37.84
C LYS A 595 11.84 24.61 -38.81
N SER A 596 11.07 24.41 -39.88
CA SER A 596 10.79 25.49 -40.85
C SER A 596 10.00 26.66 -40.25
N ARG A 597 9.19 26.41 -39.22
CA ARG A 597 8.46 27.45 -38.46
C ARG A 597 9.34 28.22 -37.48
N VAL A 598 10.35 27.57 -36.91
CA VAL A 598 11.24 28.15 -35.87
C VAL A 598 12.49 28.79 -36.49
N ASP A 599 13.07 28.17 -37.51
CA ASP A 599 14.31 28.58 -38.17
C ASP A 599 14.02 29.27 -39.51
N VAL A 600 13.37 30.44 -39.44
CA VAL A 600 12.98 31.21 -40.64
C VAL A 600 14.20 31.66 -41.46
N ASP A 601 15.33 31.88 -40.80
CA ASP A 601 16.59 32.36 -41.41
C ASP A 601 17.51 31.21 -41.88
N ASN A 602 17.13 29.94 -41.64
CA ASN A 602 17.92 28.73 -41.92
C ASN A 602 19.32 28.70 -41.29
N ASP A 603 19.47 29.20 -40.06
CA ASP A 603 20.75 29.25 -39.34
C ASP A 603 20.76 28.50 -38.00
N MET A 604 19.66 27.85 -37.62
CA MET A 604 19.51 27.11 -36.37
C MET A 604 19.44 25.57 -36.55
N GLY A 605 19.60 25.04 -37.77
CA GLY A 605 19.44 23.62 -38.08
C GLY A 605 20.13 22.64 -37.11
N GLU A 606 21.45 22.78 -36.91
CA GLU A 606 22.21 21.91 -35.99
C GLU A 606 21.81 22.09 -34.52
N LEU A 607 21.50 23.32 -34.11
CA LEU A 607 21.06 23.63 -32.75
C LEU A 607 19.70 22.99 -32.47
N LEU A 608 18.77 23.06 -33.42
CA LEU A 608 17.46 22.41 -33.32
C LEU A 608 17.58 20.88 -33.33
N ASP A 609 18.50 20.31 -34.10
CA ASP A 609 18.79 18.87 -33.99
C ASP A 609 19.31 18.48 -32.61
N THR A 610 20.23 19.28 -32.07
CA THR A 610 20.73 19.07 -30.71
C THR A 610 19.63 19.21 -29.66
N TYR A 611 18.71 20.17 -29.85
CA TYR A 611 17.54 20.35 -28.99
C TYR A 611 16.63 19.11 -29.02
N PHE A 612 16.29 18.58 -30.20
CA PHE A 612 15.47 17.39 -30.36
C PHE A 612 16.13 16.10 -29.85
N MET A 613 17.46 16.01 -29.86
CA MET A 613 18.20 14.88 -29.29
C MET A 613 18.32 14.94 -27.76
N SER A 614 17.94 16.05 -27.14
CA SER A 614 18.08 16.25 -25.70
C SER A 614 16.88 15.71 -24.93
N SER A 615 17.14 14.81 -23.98
CA SER A 615 16.15 14.28 -23.03
C SER A 615 15.68 15.29 -21.97
N GLN A 616 15.94 16.58 -22.20
CA GLN A 616 15.66 17.68 -21.29
C GLN A 616 14.56 18.62 -21.81
N ARG A 617 14.03 18.39 -23.01
CA ARG A 617 12.94 19.20 -23.61
C ARG A 617 11.70 19.26 -22.73
N THR A 618 11.41 18.19 -22.02
CA THR A 618 10.30 18.05 -21.06
C THR A 618 10.46 18.93 -19.80
N SER A 619 11.62 19.57 -19.62
CA SER A 619 11.80 20.62 -18.59
C SER A 619 11.52 22.03 -19.11
N VAL A 620 11.39 22.22 -20.42
CA VAL A 620 11.15 23.54 -21.05
C VAL A 620 9.69 23.96 -20.84
N ILE A 621 9.46 25.25 -20.52
CA ILE A 621 8.11 25.81 -20.35
C ILE A 621 7.30 25.65 -21.65
N ALA A 622 6.12 25.02 -21.54
CA ALA A 622 5.16 24.83 -22.62
C ALA A 622 4.36 26.10 -22.93
N LEU A 623 5.03 27.17 -23.38
CA LEU A 623 4.40 28.48 -23.51
C LEU A 623 3.22 28.49 -24.49
N GLN A 624 3.23 27.69 -25.57
CA GLN A 624 2.11 27.69 -26.49
C GLN A 624 0.87 27.09 -25.82
N GLU A 625 1.05 25.95 -25.13
CA GLU A 625 -0.01 25.31 -24.38
C GLU A 625 -0.58 26.25 -23.30
N GLU A 626 0.29 26.92 -22.54
CA GLU A 626 -0.12 27.90 -21.52
C GLU A 626 -0.92 29.07 -22.13
N MET A 627 -0.47 29.66 -23.24
CA MET A 627 -1.16 30.77 -23.90
C MET A 627 -2.50 30.34 -24.49
N MET A 628 -2.56 29.17 -25.12
CA MET A 628 -3.78 28.61 -25.67
C MET A 628 -4.83 28.41 -24.59
N MET A 629 -4.45 27.84 -23.44
CA MET A 629 -5.35 27.64 -22.30
C MET A 629 -5.82 28.98 -21.72
N HIS A 630 -4.91 29.92 -21.51
CA HIS A 630 -5.24 31.26 -21.00
C HIS A 630 -6.26 31.99 -21.86
N ILE A 631 -6.06 32.02 -23.18
CA ILE A 631 -6.95 32.71 -24.12
C ILE A 631 -8.27 31.97 -24.29
N SER A 632 -8.27 30.64 -24.33
CA SER A 632 -9.50 29.84 -24.43
C SER A 632 -10.40 30.04 -23.21
N LEU A 633 -9.84 30.05 -21.99
CA LEU A 633 -10.60 30.29 -20.77
C LEU A 633 -11.05 31.74 -20.64
N ALA A 634 -10.23 32.70 -21.08
CA ALA A 634 -10.65 34.09 -21.12
C ALA A 634 -11.80 34.31 -22.10
N LEU A 635 -11.75 33.71 -23.30
CA LEU A 635 -12.85 33.75 -24.26
C LEU A 635 -14.13 33.17 -23.65
N ARG A 636 -14.07 32.00 -23.00
CA ARG A 636 -15.22 31.42 -22.30
C ARG A 636 -15.83 32.35 -21.25
N ALA A 637 -14.99 33.06 -20.49
CA ALA A 637 -15.47 34.05 -19.51
C ALA A 637 -16.21 35.22 -20.18
N LEU A 638 -15.68 35.71 -21.31
CA LEU A 638 -16.30 36.78 -22.11
C LEU A 638 -17.62 36.31 -22.73
N GLU A 639 -17.65 35.12 -23.34
CA GLU A 639 -18.85 34.50 -23.93
C GLU A 639 -19.93 34.28 -22.87
N LYS A 640 -19.56 33.85 -21.66
CA LYS A 640 -20.51 33.71 -20.54
C LYS A 640 -21.11 35.04 -20.10
N ALA A 641 -20.33 36.12 -20.10
CA ALA A 641 -20.81 37.46 -19.76
C ALA A 641 -21.61 38.11 -20.90
N ALA A 642 -21.26 37.80 -22.14
CA ALA A 642 -21.94 38.25 -23.35
C ALA A 642 -23.25 37.49 -23.61
N LYS A 643 -23.30 36.19 -23.28
CA LYS A 643 -24.33 35.16 -23.56
C LYS A 643 -24.22 34.41 -24.91
N PRO A 644 -23.93 35.02 -26.06
CA PRO A 644 -23.64 34.27 -27.28
C PRO A 644 -22.15 33.93 -27.40
N ASP A 645 -21.84 32.99 -28.30
CA ASP A 645 -20.47 32.75 -28.76
C ASP A 645 -19.94 33.98 -29.49
N LEU A 646 -18.69 34.36 -29.21
CA LEU A 646 -18.08 35.56 -29.76
C LEU A 646 -17.19 35.27 -30.98
N LEU A 647 -16.72 34.03 -31.10
CA LEU A 647 -15.88 33.55 -32.19
C LEU A 647 -16.37 32.19 -32.68
N THR A 648 -16.36 32.01 -34.00
CA THR A 648 -16.55 30.70 -34.65
C THR A 648 -15.33 29.79 -34.43
N ALA A 649 -15.46 28.49 -34.70
CA ALA A 649 -14.34 27.55 -34.61
C ALA A 649 -13.15 27.96 -35.50
N ILE A 650 -13.41 28.40 -36.74
CA ILE A 650 -12.38 28.85 -37.68
C ILE A 650 -11.62 30.06 -37.13
N GLN A 651 -12.34 31.06 -36.60
CA GLN A 651 -11.74 32.25 -36.01
C GLN A 651 -10.92 31.94 -34.74
N ARG A 652 -11.34 30.94 -33.97
CA ARG A 652 -10.58 30.44 -32.81
C ARG A 652 -9.27 29.80 -33.28
N ASP A 653 -9.30 28.97 -34.33
CA ASP A 653 -8.11 28.33 -34.88
C ASP A 653 -7.13 29.37 -35.46
N GLU A 654 -7.62 30.35 -36.21
CA GLU A 654 -6.82 31.47 -36.73
C GLU A 654 -6.14 32.27 -35.60
N LEU A 655 -6.88 32.60 -34.53
CA LEU A 655 -6.32 33.27 -33.37
C LEU A 655 -5.20 32.44 -32.70
N MET A 656 -5.37 31.13 -32.60
CA MET A 656 -4.35 30.27 -32.00
C MET A 656 -3.09 30.13 -32.87
N LEU A 657 -3.23 30.14 -34.20
CA LEU A 657 -2.09 30.16 -35.14
C LEU A 657 -1.32 31.48 -35.07
N ASP A 658 -2.02 32.59 -34.93
CA ASP A 658 -1.47 33.92 -34.72
C ASP A 658 -0.63 33.98 -33.44
N ILE A 659 -1.18 33.44 -32.34
CA ILE A 659 -0.47 33.31 -31.06
C ILE A 659 0.74 32.39 -31.23
N ASN A 660 0.59 31.28 -31.95
CA ASN A 660 1.67 30.32 -32.13
C ASN A 660 2.87 30.90 -32.88
N THR A 661 2.61 31.71 -33.90
CA THR A 661 3.67 32.40 -34.63
C THR A 661 4.50 33.31 -33.71
N MET A 662 3.84 34.09 -32.84
CA MET A 662 4.55 34.93 -31.86
C MET A 662 5.35 34.12 -30.84
N VAL A 663 4.76 33.02 -30.34
CA VAL A 663 5.42 32.15 -29.35
C VAL A 663 6.67 31.49 -29.94
N LEU A 664 6.58 30.93 -31.15
CA LEU A 664 7.72 30.27 -31.81
C LEU A 664 8.83 31.24 -32.18
N GLN A 665 8.50 32.45 -32.66
CA GLN A 665 9.50 33.49 -32.91
C GLN A 665 10.24 33.89 -31.64
N LYS A 666 9.51 34.07 -30.52
CA LYS A 666 10.11 34.40 -29.23
C LYS A 666 11.00 33.26 -28.71
N PHE A 667 10.53 32.01 -28.85
CA PHE A 667 11.30 30.83 -28.50
C PHE A 667 12.59 30.73 -29.31
N ALA A 668 12.54 30.91 -30.64
CA ALA A 668 13.71 30.87 -31.52
C ALA A 668 14.79 31.88 -31.07
N ALA A 669 14.38 33.13 -30.83
CA ALA A 669 15.27 34.20 -30.38
C ALA A 669 15.91 33.86 -29.01
N ILE A 670 15.13 33.32 -28.07
CA ILE A 670 15.65 32.92 -26.76
C ILE A 670 16.61 31.74 -26.89
N LEU A 671 16.21 30.67 -27.61
CA LEU A 671 17.02 29.47 -27.78
C LEU A 671 18.39 29.81 -28.38
N LYS A 672 18.43 30.66 -29.40
CA LYS A 672 19.68 31.16 -29.99
C LYS A 672 20.52 31.96 -28.98
N GLY A 673 19.89 32.82 -28.18
CA GLY A 673 20.56 33.67 -27.21
C GLY A 673 21.06 33.00 -25.94
N VAL A 674 20.65 31.76 -25.65
CA VAL A 674 21.09 30.95 -24.49
C VAL A 674 22.01 29.79 -24.88
N SER A 675 22.29 29.64 -26.17
CA SER A 675 23.12 28.57 -26.71
C SER A 675 24.53 29.07 -27.03
N HIS A 676 25.54 28.26 -26.73
CA HIS A 676 26.94 28.53 -27.10
C HIS A 676 27.43 27.38 -27.99
N GLY A 677 27.42 27.61 -29.30
CA GLY A 677 27.48 26.50 -30.27
C GLY A 677 26.25 25.60 -30.10
N ASN A 678 26.47 24.29 -30.00
CA ASN A 678 25.40 23.29 -29.82
C ASN A 678 25.07 22.97 -28.36
N VAL A 679 25.63 23.72 -27.39
CA VAL A 679 25.33 23.53 -25.95
C VAL A 679 24.24 24.50 -25.51
N ILE A 680 23.12 23.96 -25.00
CA ILE A 680 21.94 24.72 -24.57
C ILE A 680 21.93 24.87 -23.04
N ASN A 681 21.81 26.10 -22.56
CA ASN A 681 21.59 26.37 -21.13
C ASN A 681 20.09 26.35 -20.81
N TYR A 682 19.57 25.18 -20.38
CA TYR A 682 18.15 25.00 -20.04
C TYR A 682 17.66 25.84 -18.85
N VAL A 683 18.54 26.21 -17.92
CA VAL A 683 18.19 27.08 -16.79
C VAL A 683 17.89 28.50 -17.29
N ASP A 684 18.79 29.07 -18.11
CA ASP A 684 18.60 30.40 -18.68
C ASP A 684 17.46 30.42 -19.73
N LEU A 685 17.31 29.33 -20.51
CA LEU A 685 16.18 29.15 -21.42
C LEU A 685 14.85 29.32 -20.68
N ASN A 686 14.62 28.56 -19.61
CA ASN A 686 13.37 28.64 -18.85
C ASN A 686 13.17 29.98 -18.15
N LYS A 687 14.24 30.60 -17.66
CA LYS A 687 14.16 31.93 -17.07
C LYS A 687 13.68 32.97 -18.08
N ARG A 688 14.27 33.02 -19.28
CA ARG A 688 13.87 33.96 -20.33
C ARG A 688 12.50 33.63 -20.93
N MET A 689 12.10 32.36 -20.95
CA MET A 689 10.75 31.95 -21.34
C MET A 689 9.69 32.40 -20.31
N ASP A 690 9.97 32.32 -19.01
CA ASP A 690 9.11 32.90 -17.96
C ASP A 690 9.02 34.44 -18.08
N GLU A 691 10.11 35.13 -18.39
CA GLU A 691 10.09 36.56 -18.68
C GLU A 691 9.20 36.89 -19.90
N ALA A 692 9.36 36.12 -20.99
CA ALA A 692 8.56 36.26 -22.22
C ALA A 692 7.07 35.99 -22.00
N ARG A 693 6.70 35.14 -21.04
CA ARG A 693 5.31 34.83 -20.68
C ARG A 693 4.48 36.09 -20.42
N ALA A 694 5.04 37.07 -19.71
CA ALA A 694 4.30 38.30 -19.36
C ALA A 694 3.96 39.15 -20.59
N GLU A 695 4.92 39.30 -21.50
CA GLU A 695 4.76 40.00 -22.77
C GLU A 695 3.75 39.28 -23.68
N LEU A 696 3.94 37.98 -23.89
CA LEU A 696 3.08 37.17 -24.74
C LEU A 696 1.64 37.14 -24.22
N ALA A 697 1.43 37.00 -22.91
CA ALA A 697 0.09 37.02 -22.32
C ALA A 697 -0.65 38.34 -22.56
N ALA A 698 0.03 39.49 -22.55
CA ALA A 698 -0.58 40.77 -22.86
C ALA A 698 -0.97 40.85 -24.34
N LEU A 699 -0.04 40.54 -25.25
CA LEU A 699 -0.29 40.54 -26.69
C LEU A 699 -1.39 39.58 -27.11
N SER A 700 -1.45 38.39 -26.51
CA SER A 700 -2.49 37.42 -26.77
C SER A 700 -3.89 37.91 -26.36
N ARG A 701 -4.01 38.72 -25.30
CA ARG A 701 -5.29 39.35 -24.92
C ARG A 701 -5.73 40.39 -25.95
N GLU A 702 -4.80 41.23 -26.40
CA GLU A 702 -5.07 42.22 -27.44
C GLU A 702 -5.53 41.55 -28.74
N LYS A 703 -4.87 40.45 -29.13
CA LYS A 703 -5.29 39.64 -30.28
C LYS A 703 -6.67 39.03 -30.11
N LEU A 704 -7.02 38.54 -28.92
CA LEU A 704 -8.37 38.03 -28.65
C LEU A 704 -9.43 39.13 -28.87
N VAL A 705 -9.21 40.32 -28.31
CA VAL A 705 -10.16 41.44 -28.48
C VAL A 705 -10.23 41.88 -29.95
N ALA A 706 -9.10 41.91 -30.66
CA ALA A 706 -9.07 42.22 -32.09
C ALA A 706 -9.78 41.17 -32.96
N ALA A 707 -9.71 39.89 -32.59
CA ALA A 707 -10.43 38.82 -33.27
C ALA A 707 -11.95 38.97 -33.06
N ILE A 708 -12.40 39.27 -31.82
CA ILE A 708 -13.81 39.52 -31.50
C ILE A 708 -14.32 40.77 -32.23
N GLN A 709 -13.50 41.82 -32.32
CA GLN A 709 -13.84 43.01 -33.09
C GLN A 709 -14.03 42.69 -34.56
N SER A 710 -13.12 41.89 -35.14
CA SER A 710 -13.18 41.49 -36.55
C SER A 710 -14.35 40.54 -36.86
N SER A 711 -14.82 39.76 -35.88
CA SER A 711 -15.97 38.88 -36.04
C SER A 711 -17.30 39.63 -36.05
N LEU A 712 -17.35 40.85 -35.51
CA LEU A 712 -18.51 41.72 -35.50
C LEU A 712 -18.45 42.70 -36.68
N HIS A 713 -19.41 42.58 -37.60
CA HIS A 713 -19.43 43.33 -38.86
C HIS A 713 -19.84 44.81 -38.72
N ASP A 714 -20.23 45.25 -37.52
CA ASP A 714 -20.71 46.60 -37.23
C ASP A 714 -20.04 47.18 -35.97
N VAL A 715 -19.55 48.41 -36.10
CA VAL A 715 -18.93 49.21 -35.02
C VAL A 715 -19.90 49.37 -33.84
N GLN A 716 -21.20 49.54 -34.11
CA GLN A 716 -22.19 49.70 -33.06
C GLN A 716 -22.37 48.40 -32.26
N GLN A 717 -22.33 47.23 -32.91
CA GLN A 717 -22.42 45.93 -32.21
C GLN A 717 -21.23 45.71 -31.27
N PHE A 718 -20.02 46.12 -31.68
CA PHE A 718 -18.85 46.04 -30.82
C PHE A 718 -18.94 47.00 -29.63
N ALA A 719 -19.45 48.23 -29.84
CA ALA A 719 -19.71 49.18 -28.76
C ALA A 719 -20.76 48.67 -27.76
N ASP A 720 -21.86 48.09 -28.25
CA ASP A 720 -22.92 47.51 -27.41
C ASP A 720 -22.39 46.32 -26.58
N LEU A 721 -21.54 45.46 -27.19
CA LEU A 721 -20.86 44.38 -26.48
C LEU A 721 -19.92 44.92 -25.40
N SER A 722 -19.13 45.96 -25.70
CA SER A 722 -18.25 46.63 -24.74
C SER A 722 -19.04 47.13 -23.52
N ASP A 723 -20.17 47.80 -23.74
CA ASP A 723 -21.05 48.28 -22.68
C ASP A 723 -21.67 47.12 -21.87
N GLN A 724 -22.03 46.03 -22.54
CA GLN A 724 -22.52 44.83 -21.87
C GLN A 724 -21.45 44.20 -20.97
N LEU A 725 -20.23 44.03 -21.47
CA LEU A 725 -19.11 43.47 -20.71
C LEU A 725 -18.72 44.39 -19.55
N ALA A 726 -18.76 45.72 -19.74
CA ALA A 726 -18.51 46.68 -18.67
C ALA A 726 -19.44 46.46 -17.46
N ARG A 727 -20.72 46.13 -17.72
CA ARG A 727 -21.74 45.85 -16.69
C ARG A 727 -21.65 44.45 -16.09
N ASN A 728 -21.38 43.43 -16.91
CA ASN A 728 -21.60 42.03 -16.52
C ASN A 728 -20.31 41.23 -16.26
N LEU A 729 -19.17 41.67 -16.79
CA LEU A 729 -17.91 40.96 -16.61
C LEU A 729 -17.31 41.28 -15.24
N ASP A 730 -17.10 40.26 -14.42
CA ASP A 730 -16.49 40.39 -13.11
C ASP A 730 -15.42 39.30 -12.87
N LYS A 731 -14.78 39.32 -11.70
CA LYS A 731 -13.79 38.30 -11.33
C LYS A 731 -14.38 36.88 -11.32
N HIS A 732 -15.65 36.74 -10.92
CA HIS A 732 -16.32 35.45 -10.83
C HIS A 732 -16.56 34.81 -12.19
N ALA A 733 -16.78 35.61 -13.24
CA ALA A 733 -16.90 35.14 -14.62
C ALA A 733 -15.66 34.34 -15.05
N PHE A 734 -14.46 34.84 -14.71
CA PHE A 734 -13.21 34.13 -14.99
C PHE A 734 -13.03 32.92 -14.08
N THR A 735 -13.12 33.07 -12.75
CA THR A 735 -12.88 31.93 -11.84
C THR A 735 -13.89 30.80 -12.02
N GLY A 736 -15.15 31.12 -12.36
CA GLY A 736 -16.23 30.16 -12.60
C GLY A 736 -16.30 29.62 -14.03
N SER A 737 -15.30 29.90 -14.87
CA SER A 737 -15.12 29.32 -16.21
C SER A 737 -13.76 28.65 -16.38
N THR A 738 -12.99 28.49 -15.30
CA THR A 738 -11.69 27.78 -15.27
C THR A 738 -11.86 26.26 -15.30
N ALA A 739 -12.21 25.73 -16.47
CA ALA A 739 -12.07 24.33 -16.85
C ALA A 739 -12.33 24.23 -18.37
N THR A 740 -11.55 23.44 -19.11
CA THR A 740 -11.71 23.28 -20.57
C THR A 740 -12.91 22.42 -20.93
N GLY A 741 -13.35 21.53 -20.04
CA GLY A 741 -14.40 20.55 -20.37
C GLY A 741 -13.99 19.51 -21.41
N LEU A 742 -12.70 19.46 -21.76
CA LEU A 742 -12.14 18.55 -22.77
C LEU A 742 -11.27 17.50 -22.10
N ASP A 743 -11.27 16.29 -22.66
CA ASP A 743 -10.24 15.31 -22.33
C ASP A 743 -8.89 15.79 -22.86
N TYR A 744 -7.82 15.45 -22.15
CA TYR A 744 -6.46 15.84 -22.50
C TYR A 744 -5.57 14.62 -22.65
N LEU A 745 -4.82 14.54 -23.75
CA LEU A 745 -3.85 13.48 -24.00
C LEU A 745 -2.49 14.08 -24.30
N ARG A 746 -1.43 13.59 -23.63
CA ARG A 746 -0.05 13.96 -23.94
C ARG A 746 0.85 12.76 -24.10
N THR A 747 1.73 12.81 -25.09
CA THR A 747 2.84 11.85 -25.25
C THR A 747 4.18 12.48 -24.92
N ASP A 748 5.12 11.65 -24.48
CA ASP A 748 6.51 12.01 -24.18
C ASP A 748 7.37 10.78 -24.51
N SER A 749 8.17 10.87 -25.57
CA SER A 749 8.96 9.73 -26.03
C SER A 749 10.19 9.48 -25.14
N ASP A 750 10.77 10.52 -24.55
CA ASP A 750 11.97 10.41 -23.71
C ASP A 750 11.67 9.76 -22.35
N ASN A 751 10.45 9.95 -21.83
CA ASN A 751 9.95 9.24 -20.65
C ASN A 751 9.10 8.02 -20.98
N LYS A 752 8.94 7.70 -22.26
CA LYS A 752 8.10 6.61 -22.77
C LYS A 752 6.69 6.60 -22.18
N SER A 753 6.03 7.76 -22.14
CA SER A 753 4.73 7.90 -21.48
C SER A 753 3.65 8.49 -22.38
N ALA A 754 2.45 7.93 -22.28
CA ALA A 754 1.20 8.53 -22.74
C ALA A 754 0.28 8.73 -21.53
N ILE A 755 -0.27 9.93 -21.37
CA ILE A 755 -1.10 10.29 -20.22
C ILE A 755 -2.39 10.92 -20.70
N HIS A 756 -3.51 10.27 -20.38
CA HIS A 756 -4.86 10.75 -20.59
C HIS A 756 -5.43 11.30 -19.27
N ILE A 757 -5.98 12.51 -19.31
CA ILE A 757 -6.61 13.19 -18.18
C ILE A 757 -8.05 13.47 -18.55
N SER A 758 -8.99 12.96 -17.75
CA SER A 758 -10.40 13.14 -18.03
C SER A 758 -10.85 14.60 -17.86
N ALA A 759 -11.86 14.98 -18.63
CA ALA A 759 -12.53 16.26 -18.56
C ALA A 759 -13.29 16.49 -17.26
N THR A 760 -13.51 17.76 -16.93
CA THR A 760 -14.56 18.21 -16.01
C THR A 760 -15.00 19.62 -16.39
N GLU A 761 -16.28 19.93 -16.24
CA GLU A 761 -16.82 21.30 -16.37
C GLU A 761 -16.80 22.06 -15.05
N LYS A 762 -16.43 21.39 -13.95
CA LYS A 762 -16.40 21.97 -12.61
C LYS A 762 -15.04 22.56 -12.34
N THR A 763 -15.02 23.75 -11.76
CA THR A 763 -13.77 24.49 -11.52
C THR A 763 -13.25 24.24 -10.10
N ALA A 764 -11.93 24.27 -9.91
CA ALA A 764 -11.33 24.18 -8.58
C ALA A 764 -11.61 25.41 -7.69
N HIS A 765 -12.01 26.54 -8.29
CA HIS A 765 -12.19 27.83 -7.63
C HIS A 765 -13.66 28.15 -7.27
N ASP A 766 -14.64 27.48 -7.88
CA ASP A 766 -16.08 27.61 -7.59
C ASP A 766 -16.63 26.33 -6.93
N LYS A 767 -16.23 26.09 -5.67
CA LYS A 767 -16.64 24.90 -4.91
C LYS A 767 -18.05 25.06 -4.36
N ARG A 768 -18.97 24.23 -4.84
CA ARG A 768 -20.38 24.23 -4.41
C ARG A 768 -20.74 22.96 -3.65
N LEU A 769 -21.89 22.97 -2.97
CA LEU A 769 -22.47 21.79 -2.33
C LEU A 769 -22.95 20.78 -3.38
N GLY A 770 -22.76 19.49 -3.12
CA GLY A 770 -23.25 18.40 -3.95
C GLY A 770 -22.13 17.56 -4.57
N ALA A 771 -22.37 16.26 -4.68
CA ALA A 771 -21.43 15.30 -5.25
C ALA A 771 -21.05 15.61 -6.71
N ASN A 772 -22.03 16.05 -7.51
CA ASN A 772 -21.87 16.45 -8.91
C ASN A 772 -21.14 17.78 -9.11
N GLU A 773 -20.83 18.52 -8.04
CA GLU A 773 -20.06 19.77 -8.08
C GLU A 773 -18.55 19.54 -7.82
N LEU A 774 -18.11 18.28 -7.69
CA LEU A 774 -16.70 17.94 -7.52
C LEU A 774 -15.95 18.00 -8.86
N ALA A 775 -14.91 18.83 -8.93
CA ALA A 775 -13.96 18.88 -10.05
C ALA A 775 -12.97 17.69 -10.01
N LEU A 776 -13.50 16.47 -10.13
CA LEU A 776 -12.72 15.24 -10.22
C LEU A 776 -12.19 15.06 -11.63
N ARG A 777 -10.92 14.69 -11.73
CA ARG A 777 -10.27 14.25 -12.97
C ARG A 777 -9.61 12.90 -12.74
N VAL A 778 -9.73 11.99 -13.69
CA VAL A 778 -9.08 10.69 -13.65
C VAL A 778 -7.83 10.75 -14.51
N ILE A 779 -6.70 10.27 -13.99
CA ILE A 779 -5.42 10.22 -14.68
C ILE A 779 -5.17 8.76 -15.09
N ALA A 780 -5.11 8.50 -16.39
CA ALA A 780 -4.71 7.23 -16.96
C ALA A 780 -3.33 7.34 -17.59
N ARG A 781 -2.45 6.40 -17.25
CA ARG A 781 -1.08 6.35 -17.75
C ARG A 781 -0.88 5.08 -18.56
N CYS A 782 -0.21 5.21 -19.70
CA CYS A 782 0.25 4.10 -20.52
C CYS A 782 1.72 4.29 -20.90
N HIS A 783 2.36 3.21 -21.33
CA HIS A 783 3.71 3.23 -21.87
C HIS A 783 3.63 3.58 -23.36
N TYR A 784 4.44 4.55 -23.79
CA TYR A 784 4.50 5.02 -25.18
C TYR A 784 5.89 4.81 -25.72
N ASP A 785 6.05 3.96 -26.74
CA ASP A 785 7.34 3.73 -27.39
C ASP A 785 7.17 3.76 -28.91
N PRO A 786 7.42 4.91 -29.55
CA PRO A 786 7.23 5.07 -30.99
C PRO A 786 8.23 4.26 -31.83
N ASN A 787 9.31 3.73 -31.24
CA ASN A 787 10.35 3.00 -31.96
C ASN A 787 10.34 1.51 -31.66
N ASN A 788 9.38 1.00 -30.88
CA ASN A 788 9.40 -0.41 -30.48
C ASN A 788 9.11 -1.31 -31.69
N PRO A 789 10.09 -2.09 -32.18
CA PRO A 789 9.91 -2.93 -33.36
C PRO A 789 8.98 -4.13 -33.09
N ASN A 790 8.73 -4.45 -31.81
CA ASN A 790 7.92 -5.59 -31.40
C ASN A 790 6.42 -5.28 -31.33
N LEU A 791 6.02 -4.03 -31.55
CA LEU A 791 4.61 -3.64 -31.60
C LEU A 791 4.23 -3.47 -33.07
N GLU A 792 3.64 -4.50 -33.67
CA GLU A 792 3.11 -4.43 -35.04
C GLU A 792 2.00 -3.37 -35.12
N GLY A 793 2.38 -2.16 -35.52
CA GLY A 793 1.46 -1.05 -35.76
C GLY A 793 0.91 -0.35 -34.52
N SER A 794 1.19 -0.76 -33.27
CA SER A 794 0.82 -0.03 -32.04
C SER A 794 2.02 0.70 -31.45
N VAL A 795 1.81 1.87 -30.83
CA VAL A 795 2.89 2.61 -30.13
C VAL A 795 2.60 2.79 -28.64
N VAL A 796 1.47 2.27 -28.14
CA VAL A 796 1.06 2.36 -26.73
C VAL A 796 0.77 0.98 -26.16
N THR A 797 1.27 0.73 -24.94
CA THR A 797 0.95 -0.47 -24.14
C THR A 797 0.52 -0.10 -22.72
N ALA A 798 -0.29 -0.95 -22.10
CA ALA A 798 -0.71 -0.76 -20.72
C ALA A 798 0.40 -1.06 -19.72
N TYR A 799 0.52 -0.26 -18.66
CA TYR A 799 1.38 -0.62 -17.52
C TYR A 799 0.86 -1.88 -16.82
N GLU A 800 1.79 -2.70 -16.34
CA GLU A 800 1.45 -3.89 -15.54
C GLU A 800 0.77 -3.51 -14.21
N ASN A 801 1.23 -2.43 -13.56
CA ASN A 801 0.71 -1.97 -12.26
C ASN A 801 -0.74 -1.44 -12.34
N ARG A 802 -1.61 -1.88 -11.41
CA ARG A 802 -3.06 -1.61 -11.41
C ARG A 802 -3.46 -0.30 -10.74
N THR A 803 -2.66 0.75 -10.93
CA THR A 803 -2.90 2.00 -10.21
C THR A 803 -4.01 2.82 -10.83
N ILE A 804 -4.93 3.29 -9.98
CA ILE A 804 -6.02 4.20 -10.32
C ILE A 804 -5.73 5.53 -9.64
N GLU A 805 -5.68 6.61 -10.41
CA GLU A 805 -5.35 7.94 -9.92
C GLU A 805 -6.52 8.90 -10.16
N GLY A 806 -7.08 9.42 -9.08
CA GLY A 806 -8.04 10.51 -9.09
C GLY A 806 -7.39 11.80 -8.58
N ARG A 807 -7.72 12.91 -9.22
CA ARG A 807 -7.29 14.24 -8.80
C ARG A 807 -8.52 15.07 -8.49
N VAL A 808 -8.52 15.73 -7.34
CA VAL A 808 -9.59 16.63 -6.89
C VAL A 808 -9.02 17.94 -6.35
N PRO A 809 -9.78 19.05 -6.40
CA PRO A 809 -9.54 20.13 -5.46
C PRO A 809 -9.74 19.62 -4.02
N SER A 810 -9.23 20.34 -3.03
CA SER A 810 -9.62 20.13 -1.63
C SER A 810 -11.16 20.14 -1.54
N ILE A 811 -11.73 19.02 -1.11
CA ILE A 811 -13.16 18.70 -1.33
C ILE A 811 -14.09 19.59 -0.48
N ALA A 812 -13.65 19.97 0.72
CA ALA A 812 -14.48 20.74 1.63
C ALA A 812 -14.73 22.16 1.15
N ILE A 813 -16.01 22.56 1.14
CA ILE A 813 -16.43 23.94 0.93
C ILE A 813 -15.93 24.85 2.06
N LYS A 814 -15.74 26.14 1.74
CA LYS A 814 -15.23 27.14 2.69
C LYS A 814 -16.35 27.74 3.55
N GLU A 815 -17.49 27.98 2.94
CA GLU A 815 -18.66 28.65 3.52
C GLU A 815 -19.72 27.65 3.99
N GLY A 816 -20.63 28.06 4.88
CA GLY A 816 -21.62 27.19 5.49
C GLY A 816 -21.23 26.59 6.85
N SER A 817 -22.17 25.86 7.45
CA SER A 817 -21.99 25.22 8.77
C SER A 817 -20.94 24.10 8.70
N HIS A 818 -20.32 23.78 9.85
CA HIS A 818 -19.38 22.67 9.91
C HIS A 818 -20.01 21.35 9.46
N GLN A 819 -21.21 21.05 9.99
CA GLN A 819 -21.96 19.84 9.66
C GLN A 819 -22.28 19.72 8.17
N ALA A 820 -22.77 20.79 7.54
CA ALA A 820 -23.10 20.77 6.12
C ALA A 820 -21.87 20.47 5.26
N ALA A 821 -20.72 21.07 5.60
CA ALA A 821 -19.47 20.82 4.89
C ALA A 821 -18.92 19.39 5.13
N VAL A 822 -19.11 18.81 6.33
CA VAL A 822 -18.72 17.43 6.62
C VAL A 822 -19.59 16.44 5.84
N ASN A 823 -20.91 16.65 5.79
CA ASN A 823 -21.83 15.82 5.01
C ASN A 823 -21.50 15.89 3.51
N ASP A 824 -21.27 17.10 2.99
CA ASP A 824 -20.88 17.33 1.60
C ASP A 824 -19.54 16.65 1.24
N VAL A 825 -18.56 16.67 2.14
CA VAL A 825 -17.33 15.89 1.96
C VAL A 825 -17.65 14.41 1.83
N ALA A 826 -18.46 13.84 2.73
CA ALA A 826 -18.78 12.42 2.69
C ALA A 826 -19.48 12.02 1.37
N ASP A 827 -20.39 12.87 0.87
CA ASP A 827 -21.11 12.63 -0.39
C ASP A 827 -20.18 12.73 -1.61
N LYS A 828 -19.26 13.71 -1.63
CA LYS A 828 -18.25 13.84 -2.68
C LYS A 828 -17.23 12.72 -2.67
N LEU A 829 -16.83 12.25 -1.48
CA LEU A 829 -15.96 11.09 -1.33
C LEU A 829 -16.64 9.81 -1.85
N ALA A 830 -17.94 9.63 -1.61
CA ALA A 830 -18.71 8.53 -2.18
C ALA A 830 -18.73 8.57 -3.71
N TYR A 831 -18.93 9.75 -4.30
CA TYR A 831 -18.87 9.93 -5.76
C TYR A 831 -17.47 9.63 -6.32
N ALA A 832 -16.41 10.17 -5.71
CA ALA A 832 -15.04 9.92 -6.14
C ALA A 832 -14.67 8.44 -6.04
N HIS A 833 -15.03 7.78 -4.93
CA HIS A 833 -14.83 6.34 -4.76
C HIS A 833 -15.56 5.55 -5.86
N GLY A 834 -16.82 5.88 -6.16
CA GLY A 834 -17.58 5.21 -7.22
C GLY A 834 -16.96 5.38 -8.61
N VAL A 835 -16.39 6.54 -8.94
CA VAL A 835 -15.66 6.77 -10.19
C VAL A 835 -14.39 5.91 -10.24
N LEU A 836 -13.60 5.88 -9.17
CA LEU A 836 -12.36 5.11 -9.12
C LEU A 836 -12.61 3.59 -9.15
N SER A 837 -13.62 3.09 -8.44
CA SER A 837 -13.98 1.66 -8.45
C SER A 837 -14.45 1.17 -9.82
N ARG A 838 -15.00 2.03 -10.69
CA ARG A 838 -15.34 1.65 -12.07
C ARG A 838 -14.12 1.41 -12.95
N ARG A 839 -12.99 2.04 -12.65
CA ARG A 839 -11.71 1.84 -13.38
C ARG A 839 -11.04 0.53 -13.01
N ASP A 840 -11.23 0.04 -11.79
CA ASP A 840 -10.83 -1.30 -11.38
C ASP A 840 -11.88 -1.95 -10.47
N LYS A 841 -12.83 -2.66 -11.09
CA LYS A 841 -13.90 -3.36 -10.38
C LYS A 841 -13.41 -4.52 -9.49
N ALA A 842 -12.17 -5.00 -9.67
CA ALA A 842 -11.62 -6.05 -8.82
C ALA A 842 -10.91 -5.49 -7.57
N TYR A 843 -10.70 -4.18 -7.47
CA TYR A 843 -10.10 -3.58 -6.30
C TYR A 843 -11.17 -3.27 -5.24
N ASN A 844 -11.05 -3.92 -4.07
CA ASN A 844 -11.91 -3.71 -2.91
C ASN A 844 -11.16 -3.20 -1.67
N GLY A 845 -9.91 -2.75 -1.85
CA GLY A 845 -9.10 -2.15 -0.80
C GLY A 845 -9.47 -0.68 -0.56
N PRO A 846 -8.80 -0.01 0.40
CA PRO A 846 -9.08 1.37 0.70
C PRO A 846 -8.58 2.30 -0.41
N VAL A 847 -9.25 3.43 -0.61
CA VAL A 847 -8.74 4.56 -1.40
C VAL A 847 -7.96 5.48 -0.46
N ILE A 848 -6.72 5.81 -0.84
CA ILE A 848 -5.90 6.73 -0.05
C ILE A 848 -6.13 8.16 -0.56
N TYR A 849 -6.69 9.02 0.30
CA TYR A 849 -6.85 10.44 0.00
C TYR A 849 -5.62 11.23 0.47
N ASN A 850 -4.70 11.46 -0.45
CA ASN A 850 -3.52 12.29 -0.29
C ASN A 850 -3.90 13.78 -0.24
N LEU A 851 -4.18 14.25 0.97
CA LEU A 851 -4.56 15.64 1.22
C LEU A 851 -3.31 16.51 1.36
N LEU A 852 -2.97 17.21 0.28
CA LEU A 852 -1.79 18.07 0.17
C LEU A 852 -2.06 19.47 0.74
N THR A 853 -2.83 19.54 1.83
CA THR A 853 -3.23 20.79 2.49
C THR A 853 -2.48 21.01 3.78
N SER A 854 -2.15 22.27 4.01
CA SER A 854 -1.40 22.73 5.16
C SER A 854 -2.15 22.64 6.49
N LEU A 855 -1.44 22.20 7.55
CA LEU A 855 -1.93 22.18 8.93
C LEU A 855 -1.10 23.15 9.79
N HIS A 856 -1.72 24.24 10.24
CA HIS A 856 -1.15 25.18 11.20
C HIS A 856 -1.95 25.12 12.51
N THR A 857 -1.55 25.89 13.53
CA THR A 857 -2.28 25.89 14.81
C THR A 857 -3.63 26.60 14.66
N LYS A 858 -4.67 26.12 15.37
CA LYS A 858 -6.03 26.68 15.33
C LYS A 858 -6.12 28.20 15.62
N ALA A 859 -5.15 28.77 16.32
CA ALA A 859 -5.07 30.21 16.56
C ALA A 859 -4.87 31.00 15.26
N TYR A 860 -4.22 30.41 14.26
CA TYR A 860 -4.01 31.04 12.95
C TYR A 860 -5.29 31.10 12.11
N ASP A 861 -6.29 30.23 12.31
CA ASP A 861 -7.56 30.24 11.58
C ASP A 861 -8.28 31.61 11.63
N ARG A 862 -8.01 32.43 12.66
CA ARG A 862 -8.56 33.78 12.87
C ARG A 862 -7.57 34.92 12.60
N SER A 863 -6.35 34.59 12.17
CA SER A 863 -5.30 35.58 11.90
C SER A 863 -5.50 36.26 10.54
N PHE A 864 -4.93 37.47 10.39
CA PHE A 864 -4.92 38.21 9.11
C PHE A 864 -4.32 37.40 7.95
N PHE A 865 -3.40 36.47 8.23
CA PHE A 865 -2.73 35.61 7.25
C PHE A 865 -3.59 34.43 6.73
N GLU A 866 -4.63 34.03 7.47
CA GLU A 866 -5.46 32.84 7.20
C GLU A 866 -6.94 33.20 6.98
N GLY A 867 -7.36 34.44 7.28
CA GLY A 867 -8.76 34.85 7.42
C GLY A 867 -9.69 34.53 6.26
N SER A 868 -9.16 34.39 5.03
CA SER A 868 -9.90 33.97 3.82
C SER A 868 -9.56 32.55 3.31
N ASN A 869 -8.54 31.91 3.88
CA ASN A 869 -7.93 30.68 3.36
C ASN A 869 -8.40 29.40 4.06
N ARG A 870 -8.60 29.44 5.39
CA ARG A 870 -9.21 28.38 6.23
C ARG A 870 -8.69 26.96 5.94
N GLN A 871 -7.38 26.79 5.70
CA GLN A 871 -6.81 25.51 5.25
C GLN A 871 -6.95 24.40 6.29
N ARG A 872 -6.60 24.71 7.55
CA ARG A 872 -6.72 23.75 8.65
C ARG A 872 -8.18 23.37 8.91
N ALA A 873 -9.10 24.32 8.80
CA ALA A 873 -10.54 24.06 8.92
C ALA A 873 -11.08 23.16 7.79
N SER A 874 -10.59 23.34 6.56
CA SER A 874 -10.90 22.46 5.43
C SER A 874 -10.39 21.04 5.67
N ALA A 875 -9.13 20.88 6.10
CA ALA A 875 -8.57 19.57 6.43
C ALA A 875 -9.33 18.89 7.58
N ALA A 876 -9.70 19.65 8.61
CA ALA A 876 -10.52 19.15 9.72
C ALA A 876 -11.89 18.61 9.25
N ARG A 877 -12.57 19.33 8.33
CA ARG A 877 -13.83 18.88 7.70
C ARG A 877 -13.62 17.63 6.85
N ILE A 878 -12.50 17.55 6.14
CA ILE A 878 -12.17 16.38 5.30
C ILE A 878 -11.95 15.13 6.15
N LEU A 879 -11.14 15.23 7.22
CA LEU A 879 -10.89 14.12 8.14
C LEU A 879 -12.21 13.58 8.72
N LYS A 880 -13.04 14.47 9.26
CA LYS A 880 -14.36 14.11 9.80
C LYS A 880 -15.32 13.55 8.75
N GLY A 881 -15.38 14.17 7.57
CA GLY A 881 -16.20 13.69 6.46
C GLY A 881 -15.76 12.32 5.95
N SER A 882 -14.46 12.01 6.02
CA SER A 882 -13.96 10.66 5.72
C SER A 882 -14.40 9.63 6.76
N HIS A 883 -14.42 9.96 8.05
CA HIS A 883 -14.98 9.06 9.07
C HIS A 883 -16.48 8.85 8.89
N LEU A 884 -17.22 9.91 8.57
CA LEU A 884 -18.65 9.82 8.28
C LEU A 884 -18.92 8.92 7.07
N TYR A 885 -18.18 9.12 5.97
CA TYR A 885 -18.25 8.25 4.80
C TYR A 885 -17.95 6.79 5.18
N ASN A 886 -16.86 6.55 5.92
CA ASN A 886 -16.48 5.20 6.34
C ASN A 886 -17.52 4.56 7.27
N SER A 887 -18.17 5.33 8.15
CA SER A 887 -19.28 4.82 8.98
C SER A 887 -20.44 4.35 8.11
N ARG A 888 -20.80 5.11 7.07
CA ARG A 888 -21.85 4.72 6.11
C ARG A 888 -21.46 3.47 5.32
N GLN A 889 -20.18 3.33 4.96
CA GLN A 889 -19.65 2.11 4.32
C GLN A 889 -19.81 0.90 5.25
N VAL A 890 -19.43 1.00 6.53
CA VAL A 890 -19.60 -0.09 7.50
C VAL A 890 -21.08 -0.42 7.74
N GLU A 891 -21.97 0.56 7.78
CA GLU A 891 -23.42 0.33 7.83
C GLU A 891 -23.93 -0.47 6.62
N ASN A 892 -23.35 -0.22 5.45
CA ASN A 892 -23.59 -0.98 4.22
C ASN A 892 -22.85 -2.33 4.20
N GLY A 893 -22.04 -2.64 5.21
CA GLY A 893 -21.25 -3.88 5.34
C GLY A 893 -19.91 -3.85 4.59
N GLU A 894 -19.55 -2.69 4.03
CA GLU A 894 -18.28 -2.47 3.35
C GLU A 894 -17.21 -2.11 4.38
N THR A 895 -16.39 -3.11 4.74
CA THR A 895 -15.36 -2.96 5.79
C THR A 895 -13.97 -2.66 5.25
N THR A 896 -13.71 -2.95 3.98
CA THR A 896 -12.39 -2.75 3.34
C THR A 896 -12.37 -1.59 2.35
N ALA A 897 -13.50 -1.31 1.69
CA ALA A 897 -13.68 -0.20 0.75
C ALA A 897 -13.89 1.13 1.51
N LEU A 898 -12.86 1.52 2.27
CA LEU A 898 -12.81 2.73 3.09
C LEU A 898 -11.94 3.81 2.43
N ILE A 899 -11.98 5.03 2.97
CA ILE A 899 -11.09 6.12 2.62
C ILE A 899 -10.21 6.47 3.83
N TYR A 900 -8.89 6.41 3.63
CA TYR A 900 -7.91 6.91 4.61
C TYR A 900 -7.29 8.21 4.12
N VAL A 901 -7.35 9.25 4.96
CA VAL A 901 -6.80 10.56 4.63
C VAL A 901 -5.33 10.62 5.06
N GLN A 902 -4.45 10.77 4.09
CA GLN A 902 -3.02 11.00 4.28
C GLN A 902 -2.70 12.49 4.11
N ASN A 903 -2.59 13.22 5.23
CA ASN A 903 -2.32 14.66 5.22
C ASN A 903 -0.85 14.97 5.56
N ILE A 904 0.08 14.48 4.75
CA ILE A 904 1.51 14.78 4.90
C ILE A 904 1.81 16.22 4.41
N PRO A 905 2.55 17.04 5.20
CA PRO A 905 2.84 18.43 4.86
C PRO A 905 3.87 18.57 3.73
N VAL A 906 3.42 18.92 2.52
CA VAL A 906 4.30 19.01 1.33
C VAL A 906 4.93 20.37 1.07
N ASN A 907 4.49 21.44 1.72
CA ASN A 907 4.95 22.81 1.41
C ASN A 907 5.93 23.40 2.42
N GLN A 908 6.43 22.61 3.38
CA GLN A 908 7.43 23.00 4.40
C GLN A 908 7.08 24.22 5.30
N HIS A 909 5.93 24.86 5.10
CA HIS A 909 5.46 26.05 5.85
C HIS A 909 4.56 25.72 7.04
N THR A 910 4.36 24.44 7.31
CA THR A 910 3.32 23.96 8.23
C THR A 910 3.89 23.24 9.41
N ASN A 911 3.03 22.94 10.38
CA ASN A 911 3.40 22.06 11.48
C ASN A 911 3.79 20.69 10.92
N GLU A 912 4.79 20.09 11.54
CA GLU A 912 5.08 18.67 11.38
C GLU A 912 3.91 17.86 11.96
N LEU A 913 3.68 16.68 11.39
CA LEU A 913 2.73 15.75 11.98
C LEU A 913 3.30 15.24 13.30
N SER A 914 2.46 15.10 14.32
CA SER A 914 2.89 14.51 15.59
C SER A 914 1.69 14.06 16.41
N TYR A 915 1.83 12.92 17.08
CA TYR A 915 0.85 12.42 18.04
C TYR A 915 0.71 13.33 19.27
N THR A 916 1.71 14.17 19.53
CA THR A 916 1.75 15.10 20.66
C THR A 916 1.44 16.54 20.26
N ALA A 917 1.06 16.82 19.00
CA ALA A 917 0.75 18.17 18.55
C ALA A 917 -0.43 18.78 19.34
N PHE A 918 -0.37 20.06 19.71
CA PHE A 918 -1.47 20.69 20.46
C PHE A 918 -2.78 20.80 19.64
N ASP A 919 -2.69 20.92 18.32
CA ASP A 919 -3.85 20.99 17.45
C ASP A 919 -4.45 19.60 17.17
N GLY A 920 -5.78 19.50 17.36
CA GLY A 920 -6.49 18.24 17.18
C GLY A 920 -6.46 17.71 15.73
N ALA A 921 -6.59 18.57 14.72
CA ALA A 921 -6.56 18.10 13.34
C ALA A 921 -5.17 17.58 12.94
N THR A 922 -4.10 18.18 13.49
CA THR A 922 -2.72 17.74 13.29
C THR A 922 -2.45 16.36 13.92
N ARG A 923 -2.93 16.12 15.14
CA ARG A 923 -2.84 14.79 15.78
C ARG A 923 -3.65 13.74 15.02
N GLU A 924 -4.84 14.12 14.53
CA GLU A 924 -5.70 13.21 13.77
C GLU A 924 -5.05 12.86 12.43
N ALA A 925 -4.54 13.86 11.72
CA ALA A 925 -3.78 13.66 10.50
C ALA A 925 -2.58 12.73 10.71
N ALA A 926 -1.87 12.85 11.83
CA ALA A 926 -0.72 11.98 12.12
C ALA A 926 -1.14 10.50 12.24
N VAL A 927 -2.19 10.17 13.01
CA VAL A 927 -2.64 8.78 13.16
C VAL A 927 -3.29 8.24 11.88
N MET A 928 -4.05 9.06 11.16
CA MET A 928 -4.69 8.65 9.91
C MET A 928 -3.68 8.50 8.75
N THR A 929 -2.62 9.32 8.71
CA THR A 929 -1.49 9.12 7.80
C THR A 929 -0.77 7.81 8.09
N ASP A 930 -0.48 7.49 9.35
CA ASP A 930 0.16 6.21 9.67
C ASP A 930 -0.76 5.01 9.35
N MET A 931 -2.07 5.16 9.52
CA MET A 931 -3.06 4.15 9.12
C MET A 931 -3.09 3.96 7.59
N ALA A 932 -3.04 5.05 6.82
CA ALA A 932 -2.98 5.03 5.36
C ALA A 932 -1.71 4.35 4.85
N LEU A 933 -0.55 4.76 5.35
CA LEU A 933 0.75 4.14 5.02
C LEU A 933 0.74 2.65 5.38
N LEU A 934 0.25 2.29 6.57
CA LEU A 934 0.19 0.89 6.99
C LEU A 934 -0.74 0.05 6.11
N ALA A 935 -1.85 0.62 5.61
CA ALA A 935 -2.73 -0.04 4.65
C ALA A 935 -2.02 -0.32 3.32
N THR A 936 -1.33 0.68 2.78
CA THR A 936 -0.54 0.58 1.55
C THR A 936 0.59 -0.43 1.70
N LEU A 937 1.33 -0.39 2.82
CA LEU A 937 2.41 -1.33 3.13
C LEU A 937 1.90 -2.76 3.34
N ASN A 938 0.72 -2.94 3.94
CA ASN A 938 0.10 -4.26 4.08
C ASN A 938 -0.29 -4.85 2.72
N ILE A 939 -0.82 -4.04 1.79
CA ILE A 939 -1.11 -4.49 0.42
C ILE A 939 0.14 -5.03 -0.27
N HIS A 940 1.29 -4.40 -0.02
CA HIS A 940 2.59 -4.73 -0.64
C HIS A 940 3.52 -5.49 0.30
N ALA A 941 3.00 -6.14 1.35
CA ALA A 941 3.83 -6.71 2.41
C ALA A 941 4.73 -7.87 1.93
N ALA A 942 4.47 -8.38 0.73
CA ALA A 942 5.30 -9.40 0.12
C ALA A 942 6.69 -8.89 -0.30
N ALA A 943 6.90 -7.56 -0.39
CA ALA A 943 8.21 -6.93 -0.56
C ALA A 943 9.14 -6.99 0.69
N PHE A 944 8.67 -7.60 1.80
CA PHE A 944 9.42 -7.76 3.04
C PHE A 944 9.66 -9.23 3.39
N SER A 945 10.63 -9.46 4.29
CA SER A 945 10.85 -10.78 4.90
C SER A 945 9.57 -11.30 5.60
N PRO A 946 9.41 -12.62 5.76
CA PRO A 946 8.20 -13.19 6.35
C PRO A 946 7.82 -12.61 7.73
N GLU A 947 8.80 -12.33 8.59
CA GLU A 947 8.59 -11.80 9.96
C GLU A 947 8.06 -10.39 9.88
N LEU A 948 8.66 -9.57 9.01
CA LEU A 948 8.28 -8.18 8.87
C LEU A 948 6.91 -8.07 8.19
N ARG A 949 6.68 -8.87 7.15
CA ARG A 949 5.37 -9.02 6.50
C ARG A 949 4.28 -9.36 7.52
N GLN A 950 4.49 -10.38 8.35
CA GLN A 950 3.53 -10.77 9.38
C GLN A 950 3.37 -9.68 10.44
N SER A 951 4.45 -9.00 10.83
CA SER A 951 4.38 -7.89 11.77
C SER A 951 3.58 -6.70 11.20
N ILE A 952 3.74 -6.38 9.92
CA ILE A 952 2.98 -5.31 9.25
C ILE A 952 1.51 -5.70 9.16
N ALA A 953 1.21 -6.91 8.67
CA ALA A 953 -0.16 -7.41 8.53
C ALA A 953 -0.92 -7.42 9.86
N SER A 954 -0.34 -8.02 10.91
CA SER A 954 -0.97 -8.08 12.24
C SER A 954 -1.16 -6.69 12.88
N THR A 955 -0.24 -5.75 12.63
CA THR A 955 -0.38 -4.37 13.12
C THR A 955 -1.49 -3.64 12.36
N PHE A 956 -1.57 -3.83 11.04
CA PHE A 956 -2.66 -3.28 10.22
C PHE A 956 -4.02 -3.82 10.65
N GLU A 957 -4.16 -5.14 10.76
CA GLU A 957 -5.41 -5.79 11.18
C GLU A 957 -5.88 -5.28 12.55
N SER A 958 -4.95 -5.13 13.51
CA SER A 958 -5.25 -4.61 14.85
C SER A 958 -5.70 -3.14 14.81
N ALA A 959 -4.98 -2.29 14.07
CA ALA A 959 -5.31 -0.88 13.92
C ALA A 959 -6.64 -0.67 13.17
N HIS A 960 -6.85 -1.42 12.09
CA HIS A 960 -8.07 -1.41 11.29
C HIS A 960 -9.27 -1.88 12.11
N ALA A 961 -9.17 -2.98 12.86
CA ALA A 961 -10.25 -3.45 13.73
C ALA A 961 -10.64 -2.41 14.81
N ARG A 962 -9.67 -1.69 15.35
CA ARG A 962 -9.91 -0.57 16.28
C ARG A 962 -10.60 0.61 15.58
N TYR A 963 -10.18 0.94 14.37
CA TYR A 963 -10.83 1.97 13.56
C TYR A 963 -12.29 1.62 13.26
N LEU A 964 -12.59 0.38 12.84
CA LEU A 964 -13.95 -0.09 12.62
C LEU A 964 -14.84 0.04 13.87
N ARG A 965 -14.31 -0.23 15.07
CA ARG A 965 -15.03 -0.05 16.34
C ARG A 965 -15.28 1.42 16.70
N PHE A 966 -14.45 2.33 16.21
CA PHE A 966 -14.63 3.78 16.40
C PHE A 966 -15.72 4.34 15.48
N LEU A 967 -15.83 3.86 14.23
CA LEU A 967 -16.70 4.46 13.21
C LEU A 967 -18.17 4.71 13.63
N PRO A 968 -18.85 3.84 14.41
CA PRO A 968 -20.18 4.13 14.93
C PRO A 968 -20.28 5.43 15.75
N GLN A 969 -19.19 5.84 16.41
CA GLN A 969 -19.11 7.10 17.17
C GLN A 969 -18.99 8.32 16.24
N ALA A 970 -18.51 8.14 15.00
CA ALA A 970 -18.31 9.21 14.02
C ALA A 970 -19.55 9.47 13.13
N ARG A 971 -20.69 8.84 13.41
CA ARG A 971 -21.95 8.99 12.64
C ARG A 971 -22.49 10.42 12.62
N ASP A 972 -22.19 11.21 13.64
CA ASP A 972 -22.57 12.61 13.69
C ASP A 972 -21.65 13.51 12.85
N GLY A 973 -20.51 12.98 12.37
CA GLY A 973 -19.54 13.75 11.62
C GLY A 973 -18.70 14.71 12.46
N ASP A 974 -18.67 14.56 13.79
CA ASP A 974 -18.00 15.52 14.67
C ASP A 974 -16.85 14.94 15.50
N HIS A 975 -16.69 13.62 15.49
CA HIS A 975 -15.68 12.90 16.26
C HIS A 975 -14.39 12.63 15.47
N TYR A 976 -13.27 12.59 16.18
CA TYR A 976 -11.95 12.20 15.67
C TYR A 976 -11.53 10.84 16.22
N PHE A 977 -10.83 10.05 15.42
CA PHE A 977 -10.34 8.75 15.86
C PHE A 977 -9.37 8.87 17.02
N LYS A 978 -8.43 9.83 16.98
CA LYS A 978 -7.43 10.03 18.04
C LYS A 978 -8.01 10.24 19.45
N ASP A 979 -9.26 10.72 19.55
CA ASP A 979 -9.89 11.09 20.82
C ASP A 979 -10.59 9.89 21.48
N SER A 980 -10.94 8.88 20.67
CA SER A 980 -11.49 7.59 21.13
C SER A 980 -10.47 6.77 21.92
N MET A 981 -10.95 5.77 22.67
CA MET A 981 -10.09 4.80 23.33
C MET A 981 -9.31 3.98 22.29
N GLU A 982 -10.00 3.57 21.23
CA GLU A 982 -9.47 2.81 20.10
C GLU A 982 -8.29 3.52 19.43
N GLY A 983 -8.44 4.82 19.15
CA GLY A 983 -7.38 5.64 18.55
C GLY A 983 -6.17 5.83 19.45
N LYS A 984 -6.37 5.99 20.76
CA LYS A 984 -5.26 6.06 21.73
C LYS A 984 -4.46 4.76 21.77
N LEU A 985 -5.14 3.62 21.86
CA LEU A 985 -4.50 2.30 21.83
C LEU A 985 -3.75 2.06 20.50
N THR A 986 -4.31 2.51 19.37
CA THR A 986 -3.62 2.45 18.07
C THR A 986 -2.37 3.30 18.05
N MET A 987 -2.40 4.55 18.54
CA MET A 987 -1.20 5.39 18.62
C MET A 987 -0.11 4.77 19.50
N GLU A 988 -0.47 4.24 20.68
CA GLU A 988 0.47 3.58 21.59
C GLU A 988 1.11 2.35 20.95
N ASP A 989 0.32 1.49 20.30
CA ASP A 989 0.81 0.29 19.61
C ASP A 989 1.72 0.67 18.43
N LEU A 990 1.33 1.65 17.61
CA LEU A 990 2.15 2.13 16.49
C LEU A 990 3.49 2.70 16.95
N VAL A 991 3.54 3.47 18.05
CA VAL A 991 4.80 3.94 18.65
C VAL A 991 5.69 2.77 19.05
N ALA A 992 5.13 1.79 19.77
CA ALA A 992 5.87 0.62 20.22
C ALA A 992 6.37 -0.24 19.04
N LYS A 993 5.56 -0.42 18.00
CA LYS A 993 5.90 -1.19 16.79
C LYS A 993 6.95 -0.51 15.95
N LYS A 994 6.82 0.79 15.68
CA LYS A 994 7.83 1.59 14.97
C LYS A 994 9.18 1.52 15.67
N ALA A 995 9.23 1.67 17.00
CA ALA A 995 10.47 1.53 17.75
C ALA A 995 11.12 0.13 17.59
N LYS A 996 10.32 -0.94 17.53
CA LYS A 996 10.86 -2.29 17.26
C LYS A 996 11.35 -2.43 15.82
N TRP A 997 10.62 -1.90 14.84
CA TRP A 997 11.00 -1.91 13.44
C TRP A 997 12.27 -1.10 13.15
N GLN A 998 12.46 0.04 13.83
CA GLN A 998 13.72 0.79 13.72
C GLN A 998 14.93 -0.03 14.18
N ASN A 999 14.73 -0.94 15.14
CA ASN A 999 15.77 -1.79 15.71
C ASN A 999 15.99 -3.11 14.94
N SER A 1000 15.27 -3.38 13.83
CA SER A 1000 15.43 -4.62 13.07
C SER A 1000 16.71 -4.66 12.21
N GLY A 1001 17.41 -3.53 12.09
CA GLY A 1001 18.60 -3.37 11.24
C GLY A 1001 18.24 -3.00 9.80
N PRO A 1002 19.26 -2.77 8.95
CA PRO A 1002 19.06 -2.48 7.53
C PRO A 1002 18.35 -3.61 6.79
N MET A 1003 17.55 -3.26 5.78
CA MET A 1003 16.92 -4.24 4.89
C MET A 1003 17.81 -4.53 3.69
N ILE A 1004 17.71 -5.75 3.15
CA ILE A 1004 18.24 -6.07 1.82
C ILE A 1004 17.37 -5.32 0.80
N PRO A 1005 17.93 -4.44 -0.03
CA PRO A 1005 17.16 -3.70 -1.03
C PRO A 1005 16.55 -4.63 -2.07
N ALA A 1006 15.27 -4.44 -2.38
CA ALA A 1006 14.62 -5.14 -3.48
C ALA A 1006 15.23 -4.74 -4.83
N ALA A 1007 15.17 -5.66 -5.80
CA ALA A 1007 15.74 -5.46 -7.14
C ALA A 1007 14.87 -4.57 -8.04
N ASP A 1008 13.55 -4.60 -7.89
CA ASP A 1008 12.62 -3.78 -8.66
C ASP A 1008 12.28 -2.46 -7.94
N LEU A 1009 12.05 -1.39 -8.72
CA LEU A 1009 11.82 -0.05 -8.19
C LEU A 1009 10.54 0.03 -7.32
N HIS A 1010 9.51 -0.74 -7.67
CA HIS A 1010 8.25 -0.76 -6.94
C HIS A 1010 8.44 -1.26 -5.51
N SER A 1011 8.99 -2.47 -5.33
CA SER A 1011 9.31 -3.06 -4.04
C SER A 1011 10.36 -2.25 -3.27
N LEU A 1012 11.35 -1.68 -3.97
CA LEU A 1012 12.35 -0.81 -3.36
C LEU A 1012 11.71 0.46 -2.77
N THR A 1013 10.73 1.03 -3.46
CA THR A 1013 9.96 2.19 -2.97
C THR A 1013 9.08 1.83 -1.78
N VAL A 1014 8.47 0.63 -1.78
CA VAL A 1014 7.72 0.09 -0.63
C VAL A 1014 8.64 0.00 0.60
N GLN A 1015 9.85 -0.53 0.45
CA GLN A 1015 10.84 -0.61 1.52
C GLN A 1015 11.31 0.78 2.00
N ALA A 1016 11.56 1.71 1.07
CA ALA A 1016 11.92 3.08 1.41
C ALA A 1016 10.81 3.78 2.21
N LEU A 1017 9.55 3.68 1.78
CA LEU A 1017 8.42 4.29 2.49
C LEU A 1017 8.20 3.67 3.87
N PHE A 1018 8.38 2.34 4.00
CA PHE A 1018 8.39 1.69 5.32
C PHE A 1018 9.47 2.28 6.22
N LYS A 1019 10.70 2.41 5.73
CA LYS A 1019 11.81 3.00 6.50
C LYS A 1019 11.54 4.47 6.88
N MET A 1020 10.90 5.24 6.01
CA MET A 1020 10.47 6.60 6.33
C MET A 1020 9.42 6.61 7.45
N MET A 1021 8.44 5.71 7.38
CA MET A 1021 7.39 5.57 8.38
C MET A 1021 7.94 5.15 9.75
N THR A 1022 8.86 4.20 9.80
CA THR A 1022 9.47 3.73 11.05
C THR A 1022 10.28 4.83 11.72
N ASN A 1023 10.94 5.69 10.94
CA ASN A 1023 11.72 6.82 11.41
C ASN A 1023 10.94 8.12 11.58
N ASN A 1024 9.62 8.11 11.34
CA ASN A 1024 8.77 9.30 11.30
C ASN A 1024 9.29 10.41 10.36
N GLU A 1025 10.06 10.04 9.33
CA GLU A 1025 10.61 11.00 8.39
C GLU A 1025 9.52 11.61 7.48
N HIS A 1026 8.43 10.88 7.24
CA HIS A 1026 7.22 11.40 6.59
C HIS A 1026 6.51 12.49 7.40
N GLN A 1027 6.74 12.55 8.72
CA GLN A 1027 6.18 13.60 9.57
C GLN A 1027 6.98 14.91 9.45
N ARG A 1028 8.26 14.82 9.06
CA ARG A 1028 9.15 15.96 8.89
C ARG A 1028 8.78 16.71 7.63
N LYS A 1029 8.55 18.01 7.77
CA LYS A 1029 8.06 18.86 6.69
C LYS A 1029 9.01 18.89 5.47
N GLN A 1030 10.32 18.77 5.69
CA GLN A 1030 11.34 18.69 4.62
C GLN A 1030 11.05 17.59 3.61
N PHE A 1031 10.66 16.41 4.09
CA PHE A 1031 10.52 15.21 3.26
C PHE A 1031 9.07 14.93 2.86
N GLY A 1032 8.12 15.79 3.23
CA GLY A 1032 6.71 15.52 2.99
C GLY A 1032 6.35 15.36 1.51
N MET A 1033 6.97 16.13 0.62
CA MET A 1033 6.77 15.99 -0.84
C MET A 1033 7.32 14.66 -1.37
N LEU A 1034 8.52 14.27 -0.93
CA LEU A 1034 9.11 12.97 -1.26
C LEU A 1034 8.22 11.82 -0.76
N ALA A 1035 7.80 11.86 0.50
CA ALA A 1035 6.94 10.86 1.11
C ALA A 1035 5.62 10.68 0.33
N GLN A 1036 4.97 11.78 -0.05
CA GLN A 1036 3.73 11.74 -0.84
C GLN A 1036 3.96 11.20 -2.25
N ALA A 1037 5.05 11.58 -2.92
CA ALA A 1037 5.37 11.06 -4.25
C ALA A 1037 5.62 9.54 -4.23
N LEU A 1038 6.39 9.05 -3.25
CA LEU A 1038 6.63 7.61 -3.08
C LEU A 1038 5.34 6.85 -2.71
N SER A 1039 4.50 7.43 -1.84
CA SER A 1039 3.21 6.84 -1.45
C SER A 1039 2.25 6.70 -2.64
N VAL A 1040 2.00 7.79 -3.37
CA VAL A 1040 1.10 7.79 -4.54
C VAL A 1040 1.58 6.84 -5.62
N TYR A 1041 2.91 6.72 -5.82
CA TYR A 1041 3.47 5.79 -6.80
C TYR A 1041 3.18 4.31 -6.49
N ILE A 1042 3.09 3.91 -5.21
CA ILE A 1042 2.80 2.52 -4.83
C ILE A 1042 1.32 2.25 -4.54
N GLU A 1043 0.51 3.27 -4.29
CA GLU A 1043 -0.93 3.12 -4.01
C GLU A 1043 -1.70 2.49 -5.19
N THR A 1044 -2.54 1.50 -4.91
CA THR A 1044 -3.41 0.89 -5.95
C THR A 1044 -4.55 1.82 -6.35
N ALA A 1045 -5.15 2.54 -5.39
CA ALA A 1045 -6.17 3.54 -5.66
C ALA A 1045 -5.87 4.79 -4.84
N SER A 1046 -5.55 5.89 -5.54
CA SER A 1046 -5.19 7.15 -4.93
C SER A 1046 -6.15 8.26 -5.36
N LEU A 1047 -6.45 9.13 -4.40
CA LEU A 1047 -7.11 10.41 -4.63
C LEU A 1047 -6.15 11.49 -4.14
N ALA A 1048 -5.80 12.47 -4.96
CA ALA A 1048 -4.89 13.54 -4.57
C ALA A 1048 -5.58 14.90 -4.65
N GLY A 1049 -5.41 15.75 -3.63
CA GLY A 1049 -6.01 17.08 -3.66
C GLY A 1049 -5.36 18.14 -2.78
N CYS A 1050 -5.46 19.39 -3.23
CA CYS A 1050 -4.91 20.57 -2.56
C CYS A 1050 -5.90 21.74 -2.57
N LYS A 1051 -5.71 22.75 -1.71
CA LYS A 1051 -6.54 23.96 -1.60
C LYS A 1051 -6.96 24.57 -2.95
N SER A 1052 -5.97 24.89 -3.80
CA SER A 1052 -6.16 25.44 -5.15
C SER A 1052 -5.95 24.39 -6.25
N ALA A 1053 -6.02 23.10 -5.90
CA ALA A 1053 -6.03 21.92 -6.77
C ALA A 1053 -4.82 21.68 -7.70
N ASN A 1054 -3.97 22.67 -7.95
CA ASN A 1054 -3.08 22.63 -9.11
C ASN A 1054 -1.63 22.33 -8.73
N GLU A 1055 -1.07 23.21 -7.91
CA GLU A 1055 0.38 23.37 -7.86
C GLU A 1055 1.10 22.21 -7.17
N ARG A 1056 0.62 21.83 -5.98
CA ARG A 1056 1.27 20.78 -5.15
C ARG A 1056 0.90 19.38 -5.62
N ALA A 1057 -0.30 19.22 -6.16
CA ALA A 1057 -0.71 17.97 -6.80
C ALA A 1057 0.14 17.71 -8.06
N GLN A 1058 0.41 18.75 -8.86
CA GLN A 1058 1.31 18.68 -10.00
C GLN A 1058 2.73 18.26 -9.59
N ALA A 1059 3.29 18.89 -8.55
CA ALA A 1059 4.63 18.54 -8.05
C ALA A 1059 4.77 17.07 -7.63
N VAL A 1060 3.77 16.54 -6.92
CA VAL A 1060 3.74 15.14 -6.48
C VAL A 1060 3.53 14.20 -7.67
N ALA A 1061 2.49 14.42 -8.48
CA ALA A 1061 2.15 13.53 -9.59
C ALA A 1061 3.15 13.61 -10.77
N GLY A 1062 3.92 14.71 -10.89
CA GLY A 1062 5.07 14.80 -11.79
C GLY A 1062 6.22 13.88 -11.37
N ARG A 1063 6.53 13.80 -10.07
CA ARG A 1063 7.51 12.83 -9.55
C ARG A 1063 7.02 11.39 -9.68
N VAL A 1064 5.72 11.14 -9.50
CA VAL A 1064 5.11 9.83 -9.78
C VAL A 1064 5.27 9.45 -11.25
N GLY A 1065 5.03 10.40 -12.18
CA GLY A 1065 5.25 10.18 -13.61
C GLY A 1065 6.71 9.84 -13.95
N LEU A 1066 7.67 10.48 -13.28
CA LEU A 1066 9.09 10.16 -13.44
C LEU A 1066 9.38 8.74 -12.93
N LEU A 1067 8.91 8.38 -11.73
CA LEU A 1067 9.14 7.03 -11.17
C LEU A 1067 8.55 5.95 -12.08
N ARG A 1068 7.37 6.17 -12.67
CA ARG A 1068 6.76 5.26 -13.66
C ARG A 1068 7.63 5.09 -14.90
N SER A 1069 8.24 6.18 -15.39
CA SER A 1069 9.17 6.12 -16.52
C SER A 1069 10.43 5.30 -16.20
N ILE A 1070 10.96 5.44 -14.97
CA ILE A 1070 12.12 4.64 -14.52
C ILE A 1070 11.74 3.15 -14.44
N ASP A 1071 10.56 2.84 -13.90
CA ASP A 1071 10.05 1.48 -13.69
C ASP A 1071 9.78 0.71 -15.01
N SER A 1072 9.49 1.42 -16.10
CA SER A 1072 9.18 0.83 -17.40
C SER A 1072 10.41 0.47 -18.25
N GLU A 1073 11.60 0.87 -17.83
CA GLU A 1073 12.80 0.79 -18.64
C GLU A 1073 13.87 -0.12 -17.99
N PRO A 1074 14.59 -0.93 -18.79
CA PRO A 1074 15.74 -1.67 -18.28
C PRO A 1074 16.80 -0.73 -17.69
N LEU A 1075 17.47 -1.18 -16.62
CA LEU A 1075 18.47 -0.37 -15.92
C LEU A 1075 19.51 0.24 -16.88
N ASP A 1076 19.96 -0.51 -17.89
CA ASP A 1076 20.98 -0.06 -18.83
C ASP A 1076 20.55 1.11 -19.72
N SER A 1077 19.26 1.22 -20.06
CA SER A 1077 18.74 2.30 -20.92
C SER A 1077 18.50 3.63 -20.18
N LEU A 1078 18.46 3.59 -18.85
CA LEU A 1078 18.19 4.78 -18.03
C LEU A 1078 19.32 5.82 -18.11
N SER A 1079 18.92 7.10 -18.04
CA SER A 1079 19.86 8.23 -17.88
C SER A 1079 20.62 8.15 -16.56
N VAL A 1080 21.74 8.86 -16.47
CA VAL A 1080 22.56 8.91 -15.24
C VAL A 1080 21.75 9.40 -14.04
N GLU A 1081 20.90 10.41 -14.23
CA GLU A 1081 20.04 10.94 -13.19
C GLU A 1081 18.94 9.96 -12.77
N LYS A 1082 18.33 9.23 -13.71
CA LYS A 1082 17.33 8.19 -13.40
C LYS A 1082 17.96 7.02 -12.62
N LYS A 1083 19.16 6.56 -13.02
CA LYS A 1083 19.95 5.55 -12.28
C LYS A 1083 20.28 6.00 -10.85
N ALA A 1084 20.67 7.26 -10.67
CA ALA A 1084 20.99 7.82 -9.37
C ALA A 1084 19.81 7.81 -8.39
N VAL A 1085 18.56 7.81 -8.87
CA VAL A 1085 17.37 7.65 -8.01
C VAL A 1085 17.31 6.23 -7.43
N ILE A 1086 17.53 5.21 -8.26
CA ILE A 1086 17.57 3.80 -7.83
C ILE A 1086 18.71 3.58 -6.83
N ASP A 1087 19.90 4.10 -7.12
CA ASP A 1087 21.07 3.98 -6.24
C ASP A 1087 20.81 4.65 -4.88
N ALA A 1088 20.24 5.86 -4.88
CA ALA A 1088 19.93 6.57 -3.64
C ALA A 1088 18.87 5.84 -2.80
N LEU A 1089 17.82 5.29 -3.42
CA LEU A 1089 16.82 4.47 -2.74
C LEU A 1089 17.46 3.20 -2.15
N THR A 1090 18.30 2.51 -2.93
CA THR A 1090 19.04 1.31 -2.53
C THR A 1090 19.93 1.59 -1.32
N ASN A 1091 20.69 2.68 -1.37
CA ASN A 1091 21.57 3.10 -0.28
C ASN A 1091 20.81 3.53 0.96
N TYR A 1092 19.70 4.25 0.80
CA TYR A 1092 18.83 4.63 1.90
C TYR A 1092 18.23 3.40 2.57
N VAL A 1093 17.65 2.46 1.82
CA VAL A 1093 17.10 1.20 2.37
C VAL A 1093 18.16 0.41 3.12
N SER A 1094 19.36 0.28 2.53
CA SER A 1094 20.54 -0.37 3.14
C SER A 1094 21.12 0.37 4.35
N GLY A 1095 20.65 1.58 4.67
CA GLY A 1095 21.19 2.39 5.76
C GLY A 1095 22.58 2.97 5.52
N ARG A 1096 23.02 3.01 4.25
CA ARG A 1096 24.31 3.60 3.84
C ARG A 1096 24.25 5.11 3.67
N GLU A 1097 23.08 5.65 3.31
CA GLU A 1097 22.87 7.09 3.06
C GLU A 1097 21.61 7.62 3.75
N PRO A 1098 21.57 8.94 4.06
CA PRO A 1098 20.38 9.57 4.63
C PRO A 1098 19.33 9.89 3.55
N LEU A 1099 18.07 10.05 3.99
CA LEU A 1099 16.94 10.35 3.10
C LEU A 1099 17.11 11.64 2.27
N ALA A 1100 17.89 12.60 2.75
CA ALA A 1100 18.18 13.84 2.02
C ALA A 1100 18.85 13.59 0.66
N ILE A 1101 19.62 12.51 0.51
CA ILE A 1101 20.22 12.14 -0.78
C ILE A 1101 19.14 11.63 -1.75
N VAL A 1102 18.17 10.85 -1.27
CA VAL A 1102 17.01 10.42 -2.08
C VAL A 1102 16.23 11.63 -2.59
N GLN A 1103 15.94 12.60 -1.71
CA GLN A 1103 15.30 13.86 -2.09
C GLN A 1103 16.09 14.58 -3.18
N GLU A 1104 17.40 14.77 -2.99
CA GLU A 1104 18.27 15.42 -3.97
C GLU A 1104 18.23 14.72 -5.33
N LYS A 1105 18.42 13.39 -5.37
CA LYS A 1105 18.51 12.66 -6.64
C LYS A 1105 17.17 12.64 -7.37
N LEU A 1106 16.07 12.42 -6.66
CA LEU A 1106 14.73 12.46 -7.25
C LEU A 1106 14.40 13.85 -7.80
N ASP A 1107 14.68 14.91 -7.02
CA ASP A 1107 14.39 16.29 -7.44
C ASP A 1107 15.24 16.71 -8.64
N LYS A 1108 16.52 16.33 -8.69
CA LYS A 1108 17.38 16.58 -9.86
C LYS A 1108 16.89 15.84 -11.11
N ALA A 1109 16.50 14.58 -10.98
CA ALA A 1109 15.96 13.81 -12.09
C ALA A 1109 14.62 14.41 -12.57
N TYR A 1110 13.73 14.80 -11.65
CA TYR A 1110 12.46 15.45 -11.95
C TYR A 1110 12.66 16.79 -12.66
N ASN A 1111 13.56 17.63 -12.13
CA ASN A 1111 13.91 18.93 -12.69
C ASN A 1111 14.36 18.83 -14.16
N LYS A 1112 15.13 17.78 -14.51
CA LYS A 1112 15.65 17.60 -15.87
C LYS A 1112 14.67 16.92 -16.82
N HIS A 1113 13.97 15.89 -16.35
CA HIS A 1113 13.29 14.95 -17.23
C HIS A 1113 11.77 15.04 -17.20
N ASN A 1114 11.11 15.65 -16.19
CA ASN A 1114 9.65 15.62 -16.14
C ASN A 1114 9.00 16.87 -15.51
N LEU A 1115 9.74 17.97 -15.38
CA LEU A 1115 9.28 19.19 -14.71
C LEU A 1115 8.00 19.78 -15.34
N GLN A 1116 7.93 19.76 -16.67
CA GLN A 1116 6.81 20.26 -17.48
C GLN A 1116 6.10 19.12 -18.25
N GLY A 1117 6.02 17.93 -17.63
CA GLY A 1117 5.27 16.79 -18.19
C GLY A 1117 3.74 16.97 -18.13
N ALA A 1118 2.98 15.96 -18.56
CA ALA A 1118 1.52 16.04 -18.79
C ALA A 1118 0.69 16.62 -17.63
N ILE A 1119 1.07 16.30 -16.39
CA ILE A 1119 0.34 16.75 -15.21
C ILE A 1119 0.40 18.28 -15.04
N ALA A 1120 1.36 18.97 -15.68
CA ALA A 1120 1.40 20.43 -15.72
C ALA A 1120 0.14 21.04 -16.35
N ALA A 1121 -0.48 20.36 -17.32
CA ALA A 1121 -1.70 20.82 -18.00
C ALA A 1121 -2.88 20.98 -17.03
N ILE A 1122 -2.95 20.17 -15.96
CA ILE A 1122 -4.01 20.29 -14.94
C ILE A 1122 -4.05 21.70 -14.34
N SER A 1123 -2.87 22.28 -14.07
CA SER A 1123 -2.79 23.66 -13.61
C SER A 1123 -3.28 24.63 -14.68
N MET A 1124 -2.92 24.42 -15.93
CA MET A 1124 -3.32 25.32 -17.02
C MET A 1124 -4.84 25.33 -17.21
N GLU A 1125 -5.49 24.16 -17.14
CA GLU A 1125 -6.94 24.04 -17.30
C GLU A 1125 -7.74 24.63 -16.13
N ASP A 1126 -7.25 24.50 -14.90
CA ASP A 1126 -7.99 24.89 -13.70
C ASP A 1126 -7.80 26.35 -13.28
N GLN A 1127 -6.83 27.07 -13.85
CA GLN A 1127 -6.58 28.48 -13.50
C GLN A 1127 -6.14 29.35 -14.68
N GLY A 1128 -6.00 28.80 -15.88
CA GLY A 1128 -5.55 29.50 -17.08
C GLY A 1128 -4.05 29.79 -17.11
N ALA A 1129 -3.25 29.12 -16.28
CA ALA A 1129 -1.80 29.29 -16.27
C ALA A 1129 -1.09 28.14 -15.54
N SER A 1130 0.22 28.04 -15.73
CA SER A 1130 1.08 27.19 -14.92
C SER A 1130 1.07 27.58 -13.43
N SER A 1131 1.58 26.65 -12.62
CA SER A 1131 1.75 26.79 -11.18
C SER A 1131 2.58 28.03 -10.82
N LYS A 1132 2.26 28.71 -9.71
CA LYS A 1132 3.09 29.81 -9.17
C LYS A 1132 4.15 29.35 -8.17
N VAL A 1133 4.30 28.03 -7.99
CA VAL A 1133 5.26 27.48 -7.04
C VAL A 1133 6.69 27.76 -7.53
N GLN A 1134 7.54 28.11 -6.58
CA GLN A 1134 8.94 28.45 -6.79
C GLN A 1134 9.83 27.52 -5.96
N ALA A 1135 11.05 27.31 -6.48
CA ALA A 1135 12.13 26.65 -5.77
C ALA A 1135 12.72 27.61 -4.72
N THR A 1136 13.09 27.08 -3.55
CA THR A 1136 13.76 27.85 -2.51
C THR A 1136 15.12 28.38 -2.98
N GLY A 1137 15.47 29.60 -2.55
CA GLY A 1137 16.79 30.20 -2.67
C GLY A 1137 17.74 29.82 -1.53
N ASN A 1138 17.38 28.84 -0.69
CA ASN A 1138 18.21 28.36 0.40
C ASN A 1138 19.45 27.60 -0.11
N LEU A 1139 20.54 28.32 -0.36
CA LEU A 1139 21.79 27.75 -0.87
C LEU A 1139 22.51 26.86 0.15
N ASP A 1140 22.34 27.14 1.46
CA ASP A 1140 23.00 26.38 2.53
C ASP A 1140 22.38 24.98 2.70
N ASN A 1141 21.07 24.85 2.44
CA ASN A 1141 20.37 23.57 2.43
C ASN A 1141 19.25 23.58 1.39
N PRO A 1142 19.56 23.21 0.13
CA PRO A 1142 18.58 23.28 -0.96
C PRO A 1142 17.36 22.38 -0.75
N GLY A 1143 17.43 21.36 0.10
CA GLY A 1143 16.28 20.51 0.44
C GLY A 1143 15.25 21.18 1.37
N VAL A 1144 15.61 22.30 2.00
CA VAL A 1144 14.78 22.96 3.04
C VAL A 1144 14.32 24.34 2.58
N VAL A 1145 13.02 24.57 2.59
CA VAL A 1145 12.42 25.88 2.32
C VAL A 1145 12.47 26.73 3.60
N ASN A 1146 13.05 27.93 3.51
CA ASN A 1146 13.21 28.85 4.64
C ASN A 1146 12.45 30.18 4.45
N GLU A 1147 11.86 30.41 3.28
CA GLU A 1147 11.15 31.63 2.94
C GLU A 1147 9.80 31.73 3.66
N TYR A 1148 9.35 32.94 4.01
CA TYR A 1148 8.01 33.12 4.57
C TYR A 1148 6.89 33.01 3.52
N ASN A 1149 7.21 33.21 2.24
CA ASN A 1149 6.24 33.20 1.17
C ASN A 1149 5.89 31.75 0.79
N THR A 1150 4.63 31.36 0.99
CA THR A 1150 4.13 30.00 0.77
C THR A 1150 4.14 29.52 -0.69
N ASN A 1151 4.48 30.40 -1.64
CA ASN A 1151 4.74 30.02 -3.03
C ASN A 1151 6.09 29.32 -3.19
N TYR A 1152 7.06 29.57 -2.31
CA TYR A 1152 8.26 28.73 -2.22
C TYR A 1152 7.85 27.41 -1.58
N ALA A 1153 7.75 26.35 -2.37
CA ALA A 1153 7.30 25.03 -1.86
C ALA A 1153 8.06 23.88 -2.51
N GLU A 1154 9.04 24.18 -3.35
CA GLU A 1154 9.92 23.24 -4.02
C GLU A 1154 11.35 23.42 -3.52
N THR A 1155 12.15 22.36 -3.64
CA THR A 1155 13.55 22.38 -3.23
C THR A 1155 14.39 23.22 -4.19
N GLY A 1156 15.53 23.72 -3.72
CA GLY A 1156 16.51 24.48 -4.51
C GLY A 1156 17.25 23.62 -5.55
N TYR A 1157 16.99 22.32 -5.60
CA TYR A 1157 17.48 21.42 -6.65
C TYR A 1157 16.71 21.62 -7.98
N LEU A 1158 15.56 22.31 -7.96
CA LEU A 1158 14.76 22.59 -9.14
C LEU A 1158 15.18 23.90 -9.82
N ASP A 1159 16.44 23.97 -10.26
CA ASP A 1159 17.02 25.18 -10.89
C ASP A 1159 16.37 25.58 -12.22
N ARG A 1160 15.60 24.68 -12.87
CA ARG A 1160 14.87 24.96 -14.12
C ARG A 1160 13.45 25.45 -13.88
N LEU A 1161 12.97 25.45 -12.64
CA LEU A 1161 11.63 25.93 -12.29
C LEU A 1161 11.60 27.46 -12.30
N SER A 1162 11.10 28.04 -13.40
CA SER A 1162 10.89 29.49 -13.55
C SER A 1162 9.41 29.83 -13.69
N GLN A 1163 8.85 30.46 -12.66
CA GLN A 1163 7.39 30.72 -12.53
C GLN A 1163 7.08 32.10 -11.90
N LYS A 1164 7.98 33.07 -12.01
CA LYS A 1164 7.79 34.41 -11.42
C LYS A 1164 6.62 35.15 -12.08
N HIS A 1165 6.41 34.93 -13.37
CA HIS A 1165 5.42 35.63 -14.18
C HIS A 1165 4.13 34.82 -14.42
N SER A 1166 3.99 33.59 -13.94
CA SER A 1166 2.74 32.79 -14.15
C SER A 1166 1.48 33.44 -13.58
N ALA A 1167 1.62 34.18 -12.47
CA ALA A 1167 0.51 34.91 -11.86
C ALA A 1167 -0.08 36.02 -12.75
N VAL A 1168 0.59 36.45 -13.83
CA VAL A 1168 0.03 37.44 -14.77
C VAL A 1168 -1.05 36.86 -15.68
N MET A 1169 -1.32 35.55 -15.63
CA MET A 1169 -2.36 34.88 -16.43
C MET A 1169 -3.48 34.31 -15.55
N GLN A 1170 -3.17 33.93 -14.31
CA GLN A 1170 -4.09 33.22 -13.42
C GLN A 1170 -5.38 34.01 -13.12
N ALA A 1171 -6.53 33.39 -13.41
CA ALA A 1171 -7.86 33.99 -13.29
C ALA A 1171 -8.23 34.48 -11.88
N HIS A 1172 -7.71 33.84 -10.84
CA HIS A 1172 -8.06 34.14 -9.45
C HIS A 1172 -7.19 35.23 -8.80
N THR A 1173 -6.16 35.73 -9.50
CA THR A 1173 -5.17 36.66 -8.94
C THR A 1173 -5.48 38.13 -9.22
N GLU A 1174 -5.05 39.02 -8.32
CA GLU A 1174 -5.21 40.48 -8.46
C GLU A 1174 -4.16 41.12 -9.37
N LYS A 1175 -3.15 40.37 -9.83
CA LYS A 1175 -2.10 40.90 -10.71
C LYS A 1175 -2.61 41.25 -12.11
N PRO A 1176 -3.31 40.35 -12.82
CA PRO A 1176 -3.79 40.64 -14.17
C PRO A 1176 -5.09 41.42 -14.20
N LYS A 1177 -5.87 41.42 -13.10
CA LYS A 1177 -7.22 41.99 -13.02
C LYS A 1177 -8.01 41.74 -14.31
N LEU A 1178 -8.15 40.47 -14.72
CA LEU A 1178 -8.60 40.12 -16.07
C LEU A 1178 -9.88 40.83 -16.49
N ALA A 1179 -10.87 40.93 -15.58
CA ALA A 1179 -12.11 41.68 -15.86
C ALA A 1179 -11.85 43.15 -16.21
N ASP A 1180 -11.04 43.86 -15.41
CA ASP A 1180 -10.70 45.26 -15.66
C ASP A 1180 -9.85 45.41 -16.93
N THR A 1181 -8.87 44.52 -17.13
CA THR A 1181 -8.01 44.51 -18.32
C THR A 1181 -8.82 44.34 -19.59
N TYR A 1182 -9.76 43.38 -19.64
CA TYR A 1182 -10.61 43.22 -20.82
C TYR A 1182 -11.56 44.39 -20.99
N LYS A 1183 -12.20 44.91 -19.93
CA LYS A 1183 -13.03 46.12 -20.03
C LYS A 1183 -12.27 47.30 -20.63
N GLN A 1184 -11.02 47.50 -20.20
CA GLN A 1184 -10.14 48.54 -20.74
C GLN A 1184 -9.82 48.31 -22.21
N LEU A 1185 -9.40 47.09 -22.59
CA LEU A 1185 -9.08 46.76 -23.98
C LEU A 1185 -10.26 46.97 -24.94
N PHE A 1186 -11.47 46.59 -24.52
CA PHE A 1186 -12.69 46.84 -25.31
C PHE A 1186 -12.97 48.34 -25.42
N ALA A 1187 -12.90 49.10 -24.32
CA ALA A 1187 -13.14 50.54 -24.32
C ALA A 1187 -12.12 51.31 -25.19
N GLU A 1188 -10.84 50.94 -25.15
CA GLU A 1188 -9.78 51.53 -25.99
C GLU A 1188 -10.05 51.28 -27.47
N LYS A 1189 -10.48 50.06 -27.85
CA LYS A 1189 -10.84 49.74 -29.23
C LYS A 1189 -12.06 50.51 -29.73
N VAL A 1190 -13.07 50.71 -28.89
CA VAL A 1190 -14.22 51.58 -29.22
C VAL A 1190 -13.77 53.03 -29.40
N ALA A 1191 -12.94 53.57 -28.51
CA ALA A 1191 -12.47 54.95 -28.59
C ALA A 1191 -11.68 55.25 -29.88
N LEU A 1192 -10.87 54.29 -30.35
CA LEU A 1192 -10.14 54.39 -31.61
C LEU A 1192 -11.06 54.41 -32.85
N GLN A 1193 -12.28 53.87 -32.76
CA GLN A 1193 -13.26 53.90 -33.85
C GLN A 1193 -14.10 55.19 -33.88
N VAL A 1194 -14.18 55.92 -32.76
CA VAL A 1194 -14.98 57.15 -32.62
C VAL A 1194 -14.16 58.42 -32.87
N GLN A 1195 -12.83 58.33 -33.01
CA GLN A 1195 -12.03 59.48 -33.44
C GLN A 1195 -12.40 59.88 -34.88
N PRO A 1196 -12.88 61.12 -35.12
CA PRO A 1196 -13.15 61.58 -36.48
C PRO A 1196 -11.82 61.66 -37.22
N VAL A 1197 -11.77 61.08 -38.42
CA VAL A 1197 -10.63 61.20 -39.34
C VAL A 1197 -10.39 62.70 -39.58
N ALA A 1198 -9.38 63.25 -38.91
CA ALA A 1198 -8.91 64.61 -39.18
C ALA A 1198 -8.16 64.56 -40.51
N HIS A 1199 -8.77 65.16 -41.53
CA HIS A 1199 -8.18 65.39 -42.86
C HIS A 1199 -6.99 66.34 -42.82
#